data_AF-A0A5M8PWQ8-F1
#
_entry.id   AF-A0A5M8PWQ8-F1
#
_cell.length_a   1.000
_cell.length_b   1.000
_cell.length_c   1.000
_cell.angle_alpha   90.00
_cell.angle_beta   90.00
_cell.angle_gamma   90.00
#
_symmetry.space_group_name_H-M   'P 1'
#
loop_
_entity.id
_entity.type
_entity.pdbx_description
1 polymer ?
#
loop_
_entity_poly.entity_id
_entity_poly.type
_entity_poly.pdbx_seq_one_letter_code
_entity_poly.pdbx_strand_id
1 'polypeptide(L)'
;MASAASDLLAHFKLEAEIFPTYTSHISYRNDHAHGRRKERVEKRWYKDKVLGHGSFGEVCLEVCQQGDNIVDTRAVKKIEKAKMRSWEVDYERELLALAKFSKLQDEEEDVLIKFFGYFENADAVFLAMEYFSYGDLAQYLESPLSEPEIKQITRDVVESLRIMHAEGFAHRDLKPNNIFVVKKFPESWWVKIGDFGMAKRDGEQTDLRTWGGTPNYQAPEFNGYVEELEETSIHTNAVDMWSLGCVVYSLATEGAVPFPTPLAVNKFCNGKLPFPDKALSMKLTNSGIQFVKDLLVRLPSERLTAETAQHPPWLQKGHESFQSPSHPTALSQQQSGVAKLPHPAPIDRMNYHAVEENLIGKANEKERSEEGGEERDGDTVFQLSTHNTRDYERLSSTPLRRTVFPPISVSLQEAERREATRLLRDAGFDLDAANYSAKSAWFWAAKHGCKAVTLLLLEKGPDIEVKDNDENTALHCAACNGHEAVARLFLEKGVDIEVKGKNGRTALHHAAFNGHEAVARLLLEKGAGLEVKNDVGSTALHPAAFNGHEAVARLFLEKGVDIEVKSNNRTTALHRAAFNGHEAVACLFLEKGADIEVKMNDGRTALHLAACYGHESVARLLLEKGAGLEVKDNYRMTALHVAAFNGHEAVARLFLEKGVDIEVKGNNGMTALHLAASYAHEAVARLLLEKRAGLEVKDIDGWTALHGAASYGHEAVARLFLEKGAGLEVKNNHGWTALHFAARNDHEAVARLFLEKGADIEAKRNDGSTPLHLAASNGHESVARLFLEKGADIEVKNNDGKTALHLAARNDHEAVVRLLLEEGAGIEVKRNDGSTALHLAASNGHEAVARLFLETGAGLEVKDNDGWTALHLAAVDGHGAVARLFLEKGADIEVKDNDGRTALHLAASNGHEAVARLFLEKGAGLEVKDIDRWSALHLAASNGHEAVARLFLEKEAGLEVKDIDGWTALHHAASNGHEAVARLLLEKGADIEVKINYGRTALHHAASNGHEAVVRLFLEKGAGLEMKDNYGSTALHCAASNGHQVVARLFLEKGAGLEVKDNDGWTALHLAAVDGHGAVARLFLEKGADIEVKDNDGRTALHHAASNGHEAVARLFLEKGAGLEVKDIDRWTALHHAASNGHEAVARLFLEKGAGLEVMGNYGWTALHVAARSGHEAVICLLLDKGADIRARNIRGSTAAKLAAKGGHENCVKLLKTPSSRRWGIFRR
;
A
#
# COMPACT_ATOMS: atom_id res chain seq x y z
N MET A 1 -4.00 16.94 7.67
CA MET A 1 -3.74 16.26 8.97
C MET A 1 -3.24 17.22 10.05
N ALA A 2 -2.22 18.06 9.80
CA ALA A 2 -1.64 18.93 10.85
C ALA A 2 -2.65 19.86 11.57
N SER A 3 -3.62 20.44 10.86
CA SER A 3 -4.71 21.25 11.48
C SER A 3 -5.53 20.43 12.47
N ALA A 4 -6.17 19.36 12.01
CA ALA A 4 -6.97 18.46 12.86
C ALA A 4 -6.17 17.87 14.04
N ALA A 5 -4.86 17.69 13.90
CA ALA A 5 -3.99 17.34 15.01
C ALA A 5 -3.82 18.49 16.03
N SER A 6 -3.58 19.72 15.55
CA SER A 6 -3.50 20.92 16.38
C SER A 6 -4.82 21.21 17.10
N ASP A 7 -5.95 21.08 16.41
CA ASP A 7 -7.30 21.30 16.97
C ASP A 7 -7.65 20.25 18.05
N LEU A 8 -7.26 18.98 17.82
CA LEU A 8 -7.43 17.91 18.79
C LEU A 8 -6.52 18.08 20.01
N LEU A 9 -5.28 18.52 19.81
CA LEU A 9 -4.40 18.92 20.92
C LEU A 9 -4.98 20.11 21.69
N ALA A 10 -5.49 21.14 20.99
CA ALA A 10 -6.13 22.29 21.62
C ALA A 10 -7.38 21.90 22.42
N HIS A 11 -8.16 20.91 21.97
CA HIS A 11 -9.31 20.37 22.72
C HIS A 11 -8.88 19.78 24.07
N PHE A 12 -7.79 19.03 24.11
CA PHE A 12 -7.24 18.41 25.32
C PHE A 12 -6.29 19.32 26.12
N LYS A 13 -6.11 20.59 25.74
CA LYS A 13 -5.23 21.53 26.42
C LYS A 13 -5.94 22.25 27.57
N LEU A 14 -5.49 22.00 28.79
CA LEU A 14 -6.07 22.55 30.02
C LEU A 14 -5.44 23.90 30.39
N GLU A 15 -6.27 24.92 30.61
CA GLU A 15 -5.83 26.17 31.26
C GLU A 15 -5.46 25.89 32.72
N ALA A 16 -4.20 26.13 33.10
CA ALA A 16 -3.63 25.76 34.39
C ALA A 16 -2.60 26.76 34.92
N GLU A 17 -2.71 27.15 36.18
CA GLU A 17 -1.66 27.83 36.94
C GLU A 17 -0.96 26.85 37.87
N ILE A 18 0.36 26.67 37.71
CA ILE A 18 1.15 25.67 38.43
C ILE A 18 1.85 26.31 39.64
N PHE A 19 1.44 25.92 40.84
CA PHE A 19 2.09 26.30 42.10
C PHE A 19 2.96 25.13 42.63
N PRO A 20 3.85 25.36 43.62
CA PRO A 20 4.69 24.29 44.16
C PRO A 20 3.90 23.10 44.70
N THR A 21 2.82 23.35 45.46
CA THR A 21 2.03 22.34 46.18
C THR A 21 0.69 21.97 45.52
N TYR A 22 0.23 22.73 44.53
CA TYR A 22 -1.03 22.48 43.83
C TYR A 22 -1.01 23.04 42.42
N THR A 23 -1.95 22.59 41.59
CA THR A 23 -2.21 23.12 40.25
C THR A 23 -3.65 23.62 40.21
N SER A 24 -3.87 24.87 39.80
CA SER A 24 -5.21 25.45 39.71
C SER A 24 -5.70 25.46 38.27
N HIS A 25 -6.88 24.89 38.02
CA HIS A 25 -7.45 24.76 36.69
C HIS A 25 -8.72 25.59 36.53
N ILE A 26 -8.89 26.15 35.34
CA ILE A 26 -10.14 26.81 34.94
C ILE A 26 -11.03 25.74 34.29
N SER A 27 -12.14 25.41 34.93
CA SER A 27 -13.14 24.49 34.41
C SER A 27 -14.43 25.23 34.03
N TYR A 28 -15.17 24.69 33.07
CA TYR A 28 -16.43 25.27 32.60
C TYR A 28 -17.57 24.28 32.86
N ARG A 29 -18.56 24.69 33.66
CA ARG A 29 -19.74 23.87 33.93
C ARG A 29 -20.84 24.17 32.90
N ASN A 30 -21.48 23.12 32.38
CA ASN A 30 -22.67 23.24 31.54
C ASN A 30 -23.93 23.32 32.41
N ASP A 31 -24.69 24.40 32.28
CA ASP A 31 -26.03 24.50 32.84
C ASP A 31 -27.07 23.89 31.88
N HIS A 32 -27.60 22.72 32.24
CA HIS A 32 -28.62 22.01 31.46
C HIS A 32 -30.01 22.69 31.50
N ALA A 33 -30.25 23.68 32.38
CA ALA A 33 -31.55 24.36 32.49
C ALA A 33 -31.71 25.59 31.59
N HIS A 34 -30.61 26.17 31.08
CA HIS A 34 -30.65 27.46 30.35
C HIS A 34 -29.93 27.47 28.99
N GLY A 35 -29.37 26.34 28.55
CA GLY A 35 -28.50 26.28 27.36
C GLY A 35 -27.09 26.82 27.63
N ARG A 36 -26.15 26.57 26.71
CA ARG A 36 -24.68 26.71 26.90
C ARG A 36 -24.22 28.09 27.44
N ARG A 37 -24.31 28.30 28.76
CA ARG A 37 -23.52 29.28 29.52
C ARG A 37 -22.39 28.55 30.24
N LYS A 38 -21.15 28.81 29.83
CA LYS A 38 -19.94 28.33 30.50
C LYS A 38 -19.74 29.10 31.81
N GLU A 39 -20.15 28.54 32.94
CA GLU A 39 -19.79 29.09 34.26
C GLU A 39 -18.31 28.74 34.56
N ARG A 40 -17.49 29.77 34.85
CA ARG A 40 -16.05 29.63 35.11
C ARG A 40 -15.80 29.22 36.57
N VAL A 41 -15.44 27.96 36.79
CA VAL A 41 -15.21 27.38 38.12
C VAL A 41 -13.73 27.03 38.27
N GLU A 42 -13.07 27.60 39.29
CA GLU A 42 -11.69 27.27 39.65
C GLU A 42 -11.64 25.93 40.39
N LYS A 43 -10.92 24.94 39.85
CA LYS A 43 -10.74 23.60 40.44
C LYS A 43 -9.27 23.40 40.81
N ARG A 44 -8.96 23.31 42.11
CA ARG A 44 -7.61 23.12 42.63
C ARG A 44 -7.29 21.65 42.86
N TRP A 45 -6.12 21.25 42.40
CA TRP A 45 -5.58 19.90 42.45
C TRP A 45 -4.28 19.90 43.27
N TYR A 46 -4.31 19.31 44.46
CA TYR A 46 -3.18 19.29 45.39
C TYR A 46 -2.27 18.10 45.08
N LYS A 47 -0.94 18.33 45.08
CA LYS A 47 0.06 17.29 44.85
C LYS A 47 0.25 16.50 46.14
N ASP A 48 -0.23 15.26 46.14
CA ASP A 48 -0.29 14.40 47.33
C ASP A 48 0.96 13.53 47.48
N LYS A 49 1.27 12.74 46.44
CA LYS A 49 2.31 11.71 46.48
C LYS A 49 3.06 11.60 45.16
N VAL A 50 4.38 11.43 45.20
CA VAL A 50 5.17 10.99 44.02
C VAL A 50 4.92 9.49 43.80
N LEU A 51 4.47 9.14 42.60
CA LEU A 51 4.17 7.76 42.17
C LEU A 51 5.41 7.09 41.56
N GLY A 52 6.27 7.83 40.87
CA GLY A 52 7.50 7.30 40.28
C GLY A 52 8.36 8.35 39.58
N HIS A 53 9.54 7.93 39.13
CA HIS A 53 10.47 8.74 38.34
C HIS A 53 10.91 7.95 37.10
N GLY A 54 11.03 8.63 35.96
CA GLY A 54 11.48 8.06 34.68
C GLY A 54 12.49 8.98 33.98
N SER A 55 13.03 8.53 32.84
CA SER A 55 14.13 9.20 32.13
C SER A 55 13.89 10.69 31.83
N PHE A 56 12.63 11.09 31.66
CA PHE A 56 12.23 12.45 31.25
C PHE A 56 11.54 13.28 32.34
N GLY A 57 11.29 12.73 33.54
CA GLY A 57 10.65 13.48 34.63
C GLY A 57 10.05 12.61 35.76
N GLU A 58 9.03 13.13 36.42
CA GLU A 58 8.38 12.54 37.60
C GLU A 58 6.87 12.38 37.41
N VAL A 59 6.28 11.37 38.02
CA VAL A 59 4.83 11.15 38.03
C VAL A 59 4.31 11.38 39.44
N CYS A 60 3.31 12.25 39.61
CA CYS A 60 2.67 12.51 40.90
C CYS A 60 1.16 12.23 40.87
N LEU A 61 0.62 11.83 42.02
CA LEU A 61 -0.81 11.82 42.30
C LEU A 61 -1.24 13.25 42.65
N GLU A 62 -2.22 13.75 41.92
CA GLU A 62 -2.94 14.98 42.27
C GLU A 62 -4.38 14.66 42.69
N VAL A 63 -4.85 15.33 43.75
CA VAL A 63 -6.18 15.14 44.33
C VAL A 63 -6.97 16.46 44.36
N CYS A 64 -8.23 16.42 43.94
CA CYS A 64 -9.13 17.56 44.08
C CYS A 64 -9.95 17.42 45.38
N GLN A 65 -10.01 18.49 46.16
CA GLN A 65 -10.70 18.54 47.45
C GLN A 65 -11.85 19.55 47.43
N GLN A 66 -12.95 19.22 48.11
CA GLN A 66 -14.07 20.13 48.33
C GLN A 66 -14.50 20.09 49.80
N GLY A 67 -13.92 20.98 50.60
CA GLY A 67 -13.83 20.79 52.05
C GLY A 67 -12.83 19.67 52.37
N ASP A 68 -13.08 18.91 53.43
CA ASP A 68 -12.18 17.82 53.86
C ASP A 68 -12.25 16.55 52.99
N ASN A 69 -13.19 16.49 52.03
CA ASN A 69 -13.39 15.34 51.17
C ASN A 69 -12.58 15.45 49.86
N ILE A 70 -11.86 14.37 49.52
CA ILE A 70 -11.35 14.17 48.15
C ILE A 70 -12.54 13.81 47.25
N VAL A 71 -12.67 14.53 46.14
CA VAL A 71 -13.76 14.38 45.17
C VAL A 71 -13.28 13.71 43.87
N ASP A 72 -11.99 13.84 43.55
CA ASP A 72 -11.42 13.43 42.26
C ASP A 72 -9.90 13.20 42.39
N THR A 73 -9.33 12.30 41.60
CA THR A 73 -7.91 11.90 41.66
C THR A 73 -7.34 11.57 40.28
N ARG A 74 -6.12 12.04 39.99
CA ARG A 74 -5.45 11.81 38.69
C ARG A 74 -3.95 11.59 38.85
N ALA A 75 -3.36 10.83 37.94
CA ALA A 75 -1.91 10.79 37.76
C ALA A 75 -1.49 11.97 36.87
N VAL A 76 -0.36 12.61 37.20
CA VAL A 76 0.24 13.67 36.37
C VAL A 76 1.69 13.31 36.07
N LYS A 77 1.99 13.00 34.80
CA LYS A 77 3.35 12.73 34.28
C LYS A 77 3.96 14.06 33.83
N LYS A 78 4.93 14.58 34.59
CA LYS A 78 5.75 15.73 34.21
C LYS A 78 6.86 15.27 33.26
N ILE A 79 7.04 15.97 32.15
CA ILE A 79 8.06 15.72 31.14
C ILE A 79 8.83 17.04 30.90
N GLU A 80 10.12 17.05 31.16
CA GLU A 80 10.93 18.29 31.17
C GLU A 80 11.39 18.66 29.76
N LYS A 81 11.03 19.85 29.27
CA LYS A 81 11.31 20.32 27.90
C LYS A 81 12.82 20.40 27.61
N ALA A 82 13.63 20.67 28.63
CA ALA A 82 15.09 20.60 28.55
C ALA A 82 15.61 19.18 28.24
N LYS A 83 14.93 18.13 28.69
CA LYS A 83 15.24 16.71 28.39
C LYS A 83 14.65 16.22 27.07
N MET A 84 13.60 16.87 26.54
CA MET A 84 13.11 16.61 25.18
C MET A 84 14.09 17.17 24.14
N ARG A 85 14.52 18.43 24.31
CA ARG A 85 15.38 19.17 23.37
C ARG A 85 16.76 18.54 23.17
N SER A 86 17.28 17.81 24.15
CA SER A 86 18.58 17.11 24.03
C SER A 86 18.53 15.77 23.28
N TRP A 87 17.34 15.31 22.88
CA TRP A 87 17.14 14.04 22.18
C TRP A 87 16.36 14.16 20.86
N GLU A 88 15.96 15.37 20.44
CA GLU A 88 15.17 15.63 19.22
C GLU A 88 13.85 14.83 19.20
N VAL A 89 13.16 14.83 20.35
CA VAL A 89 11.93 14.06 20.60
C VAL A 89 10.69 14.89 20.30
N ASP A 90 9.83 14.34 19.43
CA ASP A 90 8.55 14.92 19.02
C ASP A 90 7.44 14.49 20.00
N TYR A 91 7.35 15.18 21.14
CA TYR A 91 6.37 14.88 22.20
C TYR A 91 4.92 15.24 21.81
N GLU A 92 4.74 16.07 20.77
CA GLU A 92 3.42 16.41 20.25
C GLU A 92 2.75 15.17 19.63
N ARG A 93 3.53 14.17 19.17
CA ARG A 93 3.00 12.87 18.75
C ARG A 93 2.50 12.00 19.91
N GLU A 94 3.18 11.96 21.07
CA GLU A 94 2.69 11.22 22.25
C GLU A 94 1.36 11.84 22.72
N LEU A 95 1.33 13.18 22.81
CA LEU A 95 0.13 13.95 23.10
C LEU A 95 -0.99 13.69 22.09
N LEU A 96 -0.69 13.67 20.79
CA LEU A 96 -1.69 13.47 19.73
C LEU A 96 -2.26 12.06 19.73
N ALA A 97 -1.43 11.03 20.00
CA ALA A 97 -1.89 9.66 20.17
C ALA A 97 -2.84 9.55 21.37
N LEU A 98 -2.43 10.07 22.53
CA LEU A 98 -3.27 10.14 23.74
C LEU A 98 -4.59 10.88 23.47
N ALA A 99 -4.56 12.00 22.77
CA ALA A 99 -5.74 12.79 22.43
C ALA A 99 -6.66 12.10 21.40
N LYS A 100 -6.11 11.37 20.42
CA LYS A 100 -6.88 10.52 19.49
C LYS A 100 -7.63 9.43 20.23
N PHE A 101 -6.92 8.59 20.99
CA PHE A 101 -7.54 7.46 21.70
C PHE A 101 -8.52 7.93 22.78
N SER A 102 -8.24 9.05 23.46
CA SER A 102 -9.16 9.62 24.45
C SER A 102 -10.41 10.28 23.83
N LYS A 103 -10.42 10.59 22.53
CA LYS A 103 -11.65 10.99 21.82
C LYS A 103 -12.54 9.78 21.47
N LEU A 104 -11.94 8.62 21.21
CA LEU A 104 -12.67 7.35 20.97
C LEU A 104 -13.28 6.76 22.25
N GLN A 105 -12.80 7.17 23.43
CA GLN A 105 -13.28 6.72 24.74
C GLN A 105 -14.64 7.28 25.19
N ASP A 106 -15.31 8.08 24.37
CA ASP A 106 -16.74 8.38 24.55
C ASP A 106 -17.64 7.23 24.02
N GLU A 107 -17.07 6.23 23.33
CA GLU A 107 -17.77 5.06 22.79
C GLU A 107 -17.31 3.72 23.41
N GLU A 108 -16.01 3.53 23.69
CA GLU A 108 -15.46 2.34 24.38
C GLU A 108 -14.56 2.71 25.58
N GLU A 109 -15.06 2.58 26.82
CA GLU A 109 -14.32 3.00 28.03
C GLU A 109 -13.23 2.01 28.53
N ASP A 110 -13.31 0.74 28.12
CA ASP A 110 -12.74 -0.41 28.84
C ASP A 110 -11.49 -1.05 28.16
N VAL A 111 -10.59 -0.27 27.54
CA VAL A 111 -9.35 -0.84 26.93
C VAL A 111 -8.05 -0.05 27.19
N LEU A 112 -8.06 1.29 27.13
CA LEU A 112 -6.84 2.12 27.24
C LEU A 112 -6.90 3.08 28.45
N ILE A 113 -5.74 3.63 28.87
CA ILE A 113 -5.68 4.69 29.89
C ILE A 113 -6.49 5.91 29.45
N LYS A 114 -7.36 6.43 30.32
CA LYS A 114 -8.11 7.67 30.10
C LYS A 114 -7.19 8.88 30.25
N PHE A 115 -7.10 9.70 29.20
CA PHE A 115 -6.28 10.91 29.17
C PHE A 115 -7.17 12.14 29.39
N PHE A 116 -7.03 12.77 30.55
CA PHE A 116 -7.82 13.95 30.96
C PHE A 116 -7.31 15.25 30.33
N GLY A 117 -6.32 15.19 29.45
CA GLY A 117 -5.68 16.33 28.81
C GLY A 117 -4.30 16.65 29.35
N TYR A 118 -3.72 17.75 28.87
CA TYR A 118 -2.38 18.19 29.25
C TYR A 118 -2.33 19.69 29.55
N PHE A 119 -1.31 20.09 30.29
CA PHE A 119 -0.97 21.48 30.52
C PHE A 119 0.56 21.65 30.48
N GLU A 120 1.04 22.88 30.35
CA GLU A 120 2.47 23.15 30.20
C GLU A 120 2.86 24.51 30.77
N ASN A 121 4.15 24.67 31.05
CA ASN A 121 4.76 25.96 31.32
C ASN A 121 6.01 26.14 30.44
N ALA A 122 6.89 27.09 30.76
CA ALA A 122 8.12 27.33 30.01
C ALA A 122 9.07 26.10 30.00
N ASP A 123 9.08 25.31 31.09
CA ASP A 123 10.13 24.34 31.38
C ASP A 123 9.68 22.88 31.22
N ALA A 124 8.38 22.60 31.31
CA ALA A 124 7.83 21.24 31.30
C ALA A 124 6.42 21.15 30.69
N VAL A 125 6.07 19.94 30.26
CA VAL A 125 4.73 19.48 29.88
C VAL A 125 4.22 18.54 30.96
N PHE A 126 2.92 18.54 31.23
CA PHE A 126 2.27 17.77 32.29
C PHE A 126 1.07 17.02 31.69
N LEU A 127 1.12 15.69 31.65
CA LEU A 127 0.06 14.84 31.13
C LEU A 127 -0.86 14.40 32.28
N ALA A 128 -2.14 14.77 32.25
CA ALA A 128 -3.13 14.34 33.23
C ALA A 128 -3.82 13.05 32.76
N MET A 129 -3.76 12.00 33.56
CA MET A 129 -4.19 10.64 33.20
C MET A 129 -4.93 9.95 34.35
N GLU A 130 -5.66 8.90 34.00
CA GLU A 130 -6.29 7.95 34.93
C GLU A 130 -5.27 7.44 35.98
N TYR A 131 -5.70 7.35 37.25
CA TYR A 131 -4.84 6.90 38.34
C TYR A 131 -5.15 5.44 38.74
N PHE A 132 -4.19 4.55 38.48
CA PHE A 132 -4.29 3.14 38.83
C PHE A 132 -3.72 2.87 40.23
N SER A 133 -4.62 2.69 41.20
CA SER A 133 -4.26 2.40 42.59
C SER A 133 -3.59 1.02 42.80
N TYR A 134 -3.65 0.13 41.81
CA TYR A 134 -3.03 -1.20 41.83
C TYR A 134 -1.64 -1.27 41.16
N GLY A 135 -1.18 -0.23 40.49
CA GLY A 135 0.15 -0.17 39.85
C GLY A 135 0.29 -0.91 38.51
N ASP A 136 1.53 -1.17 38.12
CA ASP A 136 1.91 -1.83 36.87
C ASP A 136 2.01 -3.36 37.02
N LEU A 137 1.91 -4.08 35.89
CA LEU A 137 1.89 -5.54 35.80
C LEU A 137 3.23 -6.18 36.19
N ALA A 138 4.36 -5.46 36.14
CA ALA A 138 5.65 -6.03 36.56
C ALA A 138 5.66 -6.38 38.06
N GLN A 139 4.98 -5.58 38.89
CA GLN A 139 4.82 -5.84 40.33
C GLN A 139 4.06 -7.14 40.64
N TYR A 140 3.39 -7.73 39.65
CA TYR A 140 2.61 -8.96 39.79
C TYR A 140 3.33 -10.20 39.23
N LEU A 141 4.44 -10.04 38.50
CA LEU A 141 5.26 -11.16 38.01
C LEU A 141 5.97 -11.93 39.13
N GLU A 142 6.11 -11.32 40.32
CA GLU A 142 6.59 -11.98 41.54
C GLU A 142 5.55 -12.97 42.13
N SER A 143 4.34 -13.04 41.57
CA SER A 143 3.28 -13.97 42.00
C SER A 143 2.92 -14.99 40.90
N PRO A 144 2.75 -16.28 41.24
CA PRO A 144 2.54 -17.34 40.25
C PRO A 144 1.13 -17.30 39.64
N LEU A 145 0.99 -16.69 38.47
CA LEU A 145 -0.27 -16.64 37.71
C LEU A 145 -0.70 -18.02 37.18
N SER A 146 -2.00 -18.19 36.95
CA SER A 146 -2.62 -19.35 36.29
C SER A 146 -2.89 -19.10 34.80
N GLU A 147 -2.97 -20.16 33.98
CA GLU A 147 -3.20 -20.04 32.53
C GLU A 147 -4.46 -19.24 32.15
N PRO A 148 -5.62 -19.37 32.82
CA PRO A 148 -6.79 -18.54 32.54
C PRO A 148 -6.56 -17.04 32.76
N GLU A 149 -5.71 -16.67 33.72
CA GLU A 149 -5.33 -15.28 33.98
C GLU A 149 -4.37 -14.77 32.89
N ILE A 150 -3.33 -15.55 32.55
CA ILE A 150 -2.41 -15.23 31.46
C ILE A 150 -3.18 -15.05 30.15
N LYS A 151 -4.13 -15.95 29.87
CA LYS A 151 -5.05 -15.90 28.71
C LYS A 151 -5.96 -14.67 28.74
N GLN A 152 -6.40 -14.18 29.90
CA GLN A 152 -7.19 -12.95 29.99
C GLN A 152 -6.33 -11.70 29.76
N ILE A 153 -5.21 -11.55 30.47
CA ILE A 153 -4.24 -10.45 30.29
C ILE A 153 -3.84 -10.33 28.81
N THR A 154 -3.61 -11.47 28.15
CA THR A 154 -3.25 -11.50 26.73
C THR A 154 -4.36 -10.95 25.84
N ARG A 155 -5.65 -11.23 26.13
CA ARG A 155 -6.76 -10.62 25.38
C ARG A 155 -6.80 -9.11 25.55
N ASP A 156 -6.72 -8.64 26.79
CA ASP A 156 -6.83 -7.21 27.10
C ASP A 156 -5.73 -6.40 26.37
N VAL A 157 -4.50 -6.94 26.36
CA VAL A 157 -3.35 -6.35 25.65
C VAL A 157 -3.47 -6.52 24.12
N VAL A 158 -4.01 -7.63 23.60
CA VAL A 158 -4.26 -7.80 22.15
C VAL A 158 -5.34 -6.84 21.65
N GLU A 159 -6.43 -6.65 22.40
CA GLU A 159 -7.48 -5.68 22.08
C GLU A 159 -6.92 -4.24 22.09
N SER A 160 -6.15 -3.89 23.13
CA SER A 160 -5.44 -2.62 23.20
C SER A 160 -4.54 -2.38 21.98
N LEU A 161 -3.74 -3.38 21.59
CA LEU A 161 -2.90 -3.29 20.40
C LEU A 161 -3.70 -3.20 19.10
N ARG A 162 -4.85 -3.90 18.99
CA ARG A 162 -5.70 -3.85 17.79
C ARG A 162 -6.24 -2.45 17.55
N ILE A 163 -6.78 -1.81 18.60
CA ILE A 163 -7.27 -0.43 18.56
C ILE A 163 -6.13 0.54 18.19
N MET A 164 -4.94 0.36 18.78
CA MET A 164 -3.77 1.18 18.46
C MET A 164 -3.29 1.00 17.01
N HIS A 165 -3.24 -0.25 16.54
CA HIS A 165 -2.74 -0.63 15.23
C HIS A 165 -3.67 -0.17 14.10
N ALA A 166 -4.99 -0.17 14.33
CA ALA A 166 -6.00 0.37 13.40
C ALA A 166 -5.80 1.87 13.13
N GLU A 167 -5.47 2.65 14.17
CA GLU A 167 -5.13 4.08 14.06
C GLU A 167 -3.70 4.36 13.54
N GLY A 168 -2.98 3.33 13.08
CA GLY A 168 -1.62 3.44 12.55
C GLY A 168 -0.55 3.74 13.61
N PHE A 169 -0.82 3.41 14.88
CA PHE A 169 0.09 3.66 16.00
C PHE A 169 0.67 2.36 16.57
N ALA A 170 1.98 2.34 16.85
CA ALA A 170 2.68 1.22 17.45
C ALA A 170 3.30 1.62 18.80
N HIS A 171 3.23 0.74 19.81
CA HIS A 171 3.65 1.00 21.19
C HIS A 171 5.17 1.11 21.36
N ARG A 172 5.94 0.29 20.63
CA ARG A 172 7.42 0.31 20.47
C ARG A 172 8.27 -0.01 21.72
N ASP A 173 7.75 0.14 22.93
CA ASP A 173 8.40 -0.26 24.19
C ASP A 173 7.43 -1.05 25.10
N LEU A 174 6.68 -2.00 24.52
CA LEU A 174 5.68 -2.79 25.24
C LEU A 174 6.35 -3.78 26.21
N LYS A 175 6.03 -3.65 27.50
CA LYS A 175 6.63 -4.40 28.60
C LYS A 175 5.74 -4.36 29.84
N PRO A 176 5.95 -5.24 30.84
CA PRO A 176 5.08 -5.33 32.02
C PRO A 176 4.98 -4.02 32.84
N ASN A 177 6.01 -3.18 32.86
CA ASN A 177 5.99 -1.87 33.53
C ASN A 177 5.07 -0.82 32.87
N ASN A 178 4.68 -1.05 31.61
CA ASN A 178 3.85 -0.15 30.79
C ASN A 178 2.44 -0.74 30.56
N ILE A 179 2.06 -1.71 31.38
CA ILE A 179 0.74 -2.35 31.40
C ILE A 179 0.19 -2.20 32.82
N PHE A 180 -0.96 -1.56 32.98
CA PHE A 180 -1.49 -1.14 34.28
C PHE A 180 -2.69 -2.00 34.70
N VAL A 181 -2.78 -2.31 36.00
CA VAL A 181 -3.84 -3.16 36.57
C VAL A 181 -5.02 -2.31 37.03
N VAL A 182 -6.23 -2.59 36.51
CA VAL A 182 -7.41 -1.73 36.71
C VAL A 182 -8.22 -2.12 37.95
N LYS A 183 -8.57 -3.39 38.07
CA LYS A 183 -9.33 -4.00 39.18
C LYS A 183 -8.59 -5.26 39.64
N LYS A 184 -8.89 -5.79 40.82
CA LYS A 184 -8.24 -7.00 41.39
C LYS A 184 -9.24 -8.13 41.64
N PHE A 185 -8.78 -9.37 41.41
CA PHE A 185 -9.51 -10.61 41.68
C PHE A 185 -10.03 -10.66 43.13
N PRO A 186 -11.25 -11.16 43.43
CA PRO A 186 -12.06 -12.12 42.63
C PRO A 186 -12.95 -11.53 41.54
N GLU A 187 -13.37 -10.27 41.64
CA GLU A 187 -14.48 -9.75 40.82
C GLU A 187 -14.05 -9.18 39.46
N SER A 188 -13.37 -10.01 38.67
CA SER A 188 -12.78 -9.69 37.36
C SER A 188 -11.66 -8.65 37.43
N TRP A 189 -10.43 -9.11 37.19
CA TRP A 189 -9.30 -8.23 36.93
C TRP A 189 -8.96 -8.23 35.44
N TRP A 190 -8.41 -7.10 34.98
CA TRP A 190 -8.03 -6.85 33.60
C TRP A 190 -6.98 -5.74 33.56
N VAL A 191 -6.32 -5.54 32.41
CA VAL A 191 -5.22 -4.58 32.25
C VAL A 191 -5.42 -3.58 31.11
N LYS A 192 -4.90 -2.36 31.28
CA LYS A 192 -4.80 -1.30 30.26
C LYS A 192 -3.36 -1.12 29.79
N ILE A 193 -3.11 -0.95 28.49
CA ILE A 193 -1.80 -0.46 27.99
C ILE A 193 -1.64 1.03 28.33
N GLY A 194 -0.43 1.45 28.71
CA GLY A 194 -0.11 2.83 29.07
C GLY A 194 1.36 3.20 28.94
N ASP A 195 1.68 4.48 29.16
CA ASP A 195 3.04 5.05 28.99
C ASP A 195 3.64 4.75 27.60
N PHE A 196 2.99 5.26 26.56
CA PHE A 196 3.39 5.10 25.17
C PHE A 196 4.78 5.71 24.92
N GLY A 197 5.71 4.93 24.34
CA GLY A 197 7.11 5.30 24.24
C GLY A 197 7.38 6.51 23.33
N MET A 198 8.09 7.51 23.84
CA MET A 198 8.53 8.68 23.04
C MET A 198 9.53 8.27 21.95
N ALA A 199 9.18 8.52 20.70
CA ALA A 199 10.03 8.26 19.54
C ALA A 199 10.84 9.50 19.12
N LYS A 200 12.08 9.27 18.67
CA LYS A 200 12.88 10.26 17.94
C LYS A 200 12.38 10.37 16.49
N ARG A 201 12.53 11.55 15.90
CA ARG A 201 12.20 11.86 14.51
C ARG A 201 13.47 11.97 13.65
N ASP A 202 13.40 11.53 12.39
CA ASP A 202 14.42 11.79 11.38
C ASP A 202 13.75 12.21 10.06
N GLY A 203 13.73 13.54 9.81
CA GLY A 203 12.94 14.13 8.73
C GLY A 203 11.43 13.95 8.91
N GLU A 204 10.77 13.37 7.91
CA GLU A 204 9.33 13.05 7.92
C GLU A 204 9.04 11.57 8.21
N GLN A 205 10.07 10.72 8.25
CA GLN A 205 9.94 9.36 8.73
C GLN A 205 10.23 9.29 10.24
N THR A 206 9.70 8.26 10.89
CA THR A 206 10.04 7.96 12.29
C THR A 206 11.09 6.87 12.29
N ASP A 207 12.32 7.21 12.65
CA ASP A 207 13.43 6.28 12.66
C ASP A 207 13.10 5.02 13.50
N LEU A 208 13.24 3.83 12.90
CA LEU A 208 13.15 2.57 13.63
C LEU A 208 14.33 2.40 14.60
N ARG A 209 15.45 3.08 14.36
CA ARG A 209 16.68 2.99 15.14
C ARG A 209 16.66 3.91 16.37
N THR A 210 15.47 4.30 16.85
CA THR A 210 15.28 4.81 18.21
C THR A 210 15.78 3.79 19.23
N TRP A 211 16.83 4.13 19.98
CA TRP A 211 17.39 3.35 21.10
C TRP A 211 16.48 3.37 22.36
N GLY A 212 15.15 3.39 22.17
CA GLY A 212 14.13 3.65 23.19
C GLY A 212 13.33 2.44 23.67
N GLY A 213 13.55 1.25 23.11
CA GLY A 213 12.90 0.01 23.56
C GLY A 213 13.70 -0.73 24.62
N THR A 214 13.03 -1.44 25.53
CA THR A 214 13.67 -2.22 26.61
C THR A 214 14.38 -3.47 26.04
N PRO A 215 15.72 -3.63 26.19
CA PRO A 215 16.51 -4.58 25.38
C PRO A 215 16.09 -6.07 25.42
N ASN A 216 15.37 -6.51 26.45
CA ASN A 216 14.89 -7.89 26.58
C ASN A 216 13.53 -8.13 25.89
N TYR A 217 12.85 -7.07 25.44
CA TYR A 217 11.53 -7.09 24.79
C TYR A 217 11.57 -6.59 23.33
N GLN A 218 12.71 -6.06 22.88
CA GLN A 218 12.91 -5.58 21.51
C GLN A 218 12.84 -6.70 20.47
N ALA A 219 12.26 -6.39 19.31
CA ALA A 219 12.22 -7.24 18.13
C ALA A 219 13.58 -7.33 17.40
N PRO A 220 13.91 -8.43 16.71
CA PRO A 220 15.23 -8.65 16.10
C PRO A 220 15.63 -7.62 15.04
N GLU A 221 14.65 -7.03 14.34
CA GLU A 221 14.84 -5.98 13.34
C GLU A 221 15.46 -4.70 13.92
N PHE A 222 15.12 -4.29 15.15
CA PHE A 222 15.76 -3.15 15.84
C PHE A 222 17.28 -3.29 15.96
N ASN A 223 17.78 -4.54 15.97
CA ASN A 223 19.17 -4.87 16.18
C ASN A 223 19.87 -5.34 14.88
N GLY A 224 19.20 -5.29 13.72
CA GLY A 224 19.76 -5.74 12.44
C GLY A 224 20.05 -7.24 12.37
N TYR A 225 19.28 -8.08 13.08
CA TYR A 225 19.46 -9.54 13.10
C TYR A 225 18.65 -10.29 12.01
N VAL A 226 18.02 -9.54 11.10
CA VAL A 226 17.30 -10.01 9.91
C VAL A 226 17.78 -9.14 8.74
N GLU A 227 18.00 -9.73 7.56
CA GLU A 227 18.53 -9.00 6.40
C GLU A 227 17.46 -8.11 5.73
N GLU A 228 17.84 -6.89 5.33
CA GLU A 228 16.95 -5.85 4.80
C GLU A 228 16.47 -6.20 3.36
N LEU A 229 15.29 -6.84 3.24
CA LEU A 229 14.60 -7.09 1.95
C LEU A 229 13.08 -6.77 1.95
N GLU A 230 12.52 -6.30 3.06
CA GLU A 230 11.15 -5.81 3.17
C GLU A 230 11.17 -4.31 3.52
N GLU A 231 10.27 -3.51 2.95
CA GLU A 231 10.26 -2.06 3.18
C GLU A 231 9.93 -1.73 4.64
N THR A 232 10.76 -0.90 5.26
CA THR A 232 10.79 -0.75 6.73
C THR A 232 9.54 -0.11 7.34
N SER A 233 8.63 0.43 6.53
CA SER A 233 7.37 1.06 6.97
C SER A 233 6.18 0.10 7.05
N ILE A 234 6.15 -1.01 6.30
CA ILE A 234 4.93 -1.85 6.22
C ILE A 234 4.72 -2.81 7.39
N HIS A 235 5.74 -2.96 8.26
CA HIS A 235 5.72 -3.90 9.39
C HIS A 235 5.98 -3.23 10.76
N THR A 236 5.77 -1.92 10.88
CA THR A 236 5.99 -1.15 12.12
C THR A 236 5.23 -1.68 13.33
N ASN A 237 4.12 -2.39 13.11
CA ASN A 237 3.24 -2.91 14.15
C ASN A 237 3.64 -4.34 14.59
N ALA A 238 4.40 -5.07 13.78
CA ALA A 238 4.89 -6.42 14.09
C ALA A 238 5.94 -6.43 15.23
N VAL A 239 6.52 -5.27 15.57
CA VAL A 239 7.41 -5.12 16.72
C VAL A 239 6.66 -5.29 18.05
N ASP A 240 5.45 -4.73 18.15
CA ASP A 240 4.63 -4.83 19.36
C ASP A 240 4.17 -6.28 19.59
N MET A 241 3.91 -7.00 18.50
CA MET A 241 3.49 -8.41 18.55
C MET A 241 4.62 -9.32 19.02
N TRP A 242 5.87 -9.02 18.66
CA TRP A 242 7.04 -9.66 19.27
C TRP A 242 7.17 -9.32 20.76
N SER A 243 7.05 -8.04 21.13
CA SER A 243 7.11 -7.61 22.53
C SER A 243 5.99 -8.23 23.39
N LEU A 244 4.77 -8.38 22.84
CA LEU A 244 3.67 -9.15 23.41
C LEU A 244 4.08 -10.61 23.64
N GLY A 245 4.72 -11.25 22.65
CA GLY A 245 5.26 -12.61 22.80
C GLY A 245 6.23 -12.73 23.98
N CYS A 246 7.10 -11.74 24.18
CA CYS A 246 7.97 -11.66 25.36
C CYS A 246 7.20 -11.41 26.67
N VAL A 247 6.13 -10.61 26.67
CA VAL A 247 5.26 -10.40 27.83
C VAL A 247 4.51 -11.68 28.22
N VAL A 248 3.87 -12.36 27.27
CA VAL A 248 3.16 -13.63 27.52
C VAL A 248 4.13 -14.72 28.00
N TYR A 249 5.34 -14.78 27.43
CA TYR A 249 6.40 -15.65 27.94
C TYR A 249 6.77 -15.32 29.39
N SER A 250 6.92 -14.04 29.74
CA SER A 250 7.25 -13.60 31.11
C SER A 250 6.15 -13.90 32.12
N LEU A 251 4.88 -13.75 31.74
CA LEU A 251 3.72 -14.15 32.54
C LEU A 251 3.68 -15.68 32.77
N ALA A 252 4.03 -16.46 31.74
CA ALA A 252 4.10 -17.92 31.79
C ALA A 252 5.39 -18.48 32.43
N THR A 253 6.36 -17.63 32.79
CA THR A 253 7.66 -18.07 33.35
C THR A 253 8.13 -17.25 34.56
N GLU A 254 7.18 -16.63 35.26
CA GLU A 254 7.39 -15.96 36.57
C GLU A 254 8.52 -14.92 36.51
N GLY A 255 8.47 -14.06 35.47
CA GLY A 255 9.39 -12.94 35.26
C GLY A 255 10.59 -13.22 34.34
N ALA A 256 10.79 -14.45 33.87
CA ALA A 256 11.85 -14.75 32.92
C ALA A 256 11.54 -14.26 31.48
N VAL A 257 12.56 -13.98 30.69
CA VAL A 257 12.43 -13.54 29.29
C VAL A 257 12.97 -14.61 28.34
N PRO A 258 12.41 -14.78 27.12
CA PRO A 258 12.77 -15.90 26.24
C PRO A 258 14.22 -15.82 25.74
N PHE A 259 14.70 -14.61 25.50
CA PHE A 259 16.03 -14.34 24.97
C PHE A 259 16.74 -13.26 25.81
N PRO A 260 17.34 -13.60 26.96
CA PRO A 260 17.83 -12.64 27.97
C PRO A 260 19.07 -11.81 27.55
N THR A 261 19.49 -11.87 26.29
CA THR A 261 20.52 -11.01 25.70
C THR A 261 20.25 -10.81 24.20
N PRO A 262 20.65 -9.68 23.59
CA PRO A 262 20.59 -9.51 22.14
C PRO A 262 21.34 -10.62 21.37
N LEU A 263 22.43 -11.15 21.95
CA LEU A 263 23.17 -12.29 21.38
C LEU A 263 22.35 -13.60 21.36
N ALA A 264 21.40 -13.78 22.28
CA ALA A 264 20.46 -14.91 22.25
C ALA A 264 19.42 -14.74 21.13
N VAL A 265 18.87 -13.52 20.96
CA VAL A 265 17.95 -13.18 19.85
C VAL A 265 18.64 -13.42 18.50
N ASN A 266 19.87 -12.92 18.32
CA ASN A 266 20.68 -13.13 17.11
C ASN A 266 20.89 -14.63 16.82
N LYS A 267 21.24 -15.43 17.83
CA LYS A 267 21.41 -16.89 17.68
C LYS A 267 20.10 -17.58 17.31
N PHE A 268 18.97 -17.16 17.88
CA PHE A 268 17.65 -17.70 17.53
C PHE A 268 17.27 -17.41 16.08
N CYS A 269 17.38 -16.15 15.64
CA CYS A 269 17.08 -15.75 14.26
C CYS A 269 17.96 -16.47 13.21
N ASN A 270 19.20 -16.79 13.60
CA ASN A 270 20.16 -17.57 12.81
C ASN A 270 20.05 -19.10 12.98
N GLY A 271 19.02 -19.62 13.65
CA GLY A 271 18.81 -21.07 13.86
C GLY A 271 19.85 -21.77 14.76
N LYS A 272 20.71 -21.00 15.44
CA LYS A 272 21.80 -21.46 16.33
C LYS A 272 21.36 -21.63 17.79
N LEU A 273 20.12 -21.24 18.11
CA LEU A 273 19.47 -21.43 19.41
C LEU A 273 18.01 -21.87 19.14
N PRO A 274 17.51 -22.99 19.70
CA PRO A 274 16.10 -23.36 19.57
C PRO A 274 15.21 -22.47 20.42
N PHE A 275 13.91 -22.44 20.09
CA PHE A 275 12.91 -21.75 20.90
C PHE A 275 12.77 -22.41 22.30
N PRO A 276 12.72 -21.64 23.41
CA PRO A 276 12.75 -22.17 24.78
C PRO A 276 11.39 -22.68 25.31
N ASP A 277 10.66 -23.51 24.52
CA ASP A 277 9.31 -23.99 24.86
C ASP A 277 9.19 -24.78 26.16
N LYS A 278 10.27 -25.46 26.59
CA LYS A 278 10.32 -26.17 27.87
C LYS A 278 9.91 -25.32 29.08
N ALA A 279 10.21 -24.02 29.07
CA ALA A 279 9.82 -23.14 30.18
C ALA A 279 8.30 -22.89 30.19
N LEU A 280 7.71 -22.63 29.02
CA LEU A 280 6.26 -22.46 28.86
C LEU A 280 5.46 -23.72 29.23
N SER A 281 6.02 -24.91 28.98
CA SER A 281 5.34 -26.19 29.22
C SER A 281 4.99 -26.51 30.68
N MET A 282 5.39 -25.67 31.63
CA MET A 282 4.98 -25.75 33.04
C MET A 282 3.71 -24.94 33.35
N LYS A 283 3.29 -24.03 32.47
CA LYS A 283 2.21 -23.05 32.69
C LYS A 283 1.21 -22.91 31.55
N LEU A 284 1.54 -23.32 30.33
CA LEU A 284 0.69 -23.20 29.15
C LEU A 284 0.37 -24.56 28.51
N THR A 285 -0.86 -24.70 28.01
CA THR A 285 -1.28 -25.72 27.05
C THR A 285 -0.45 -25.67 25.75
N ASN A 286 -0.47 -26.77 24.97
CA ASN A 286 0.17 -26.81 23.65
C ASN A 286 -0.33 -25.71 22.70
N SER A 287 -1.62 -25.33 22.78
CA SER A 287 -2.19 -24.24 22.00
C SER A 287 -1.61 -22.88 22.42
N GLY A 288 -1.37 -22.65 23.72
CA GLY A 288 -0.68 -21.46 24.23
C GLY A 288 0.81 -21.41 23.89
N ILE A 289 1.51 -22.54 23.97
CA ILE A 289 2.91 -22.65 23.51
C ILE A 289 3.03 -22.31 22.02
N GLN A 290 2.06 -22.74 21.20
CA GLN A 290 2.05 -22.42 19.78
C GLN A 290 1.78 -20.93 19.55
N PHE A 291 0.78 -20.33 20.20
CA PHE A 291 0.50 -18.89 20.11
C PHE A 291 1.73 -18.02 20.44
N VAL A 292 2.49 -18.36 21.49
CA VAL A 292 3.72 -17.61 21.82
C VAL A 292 4.83 -17.82 20.78
N LYS A 293 4.87 -18.98 20.08
CA LYS A 293 5.77 -19.20 18.93
C LYS A 293 5.34 -18.38 17.71
N ASP A 294 4.04 -18.25 17.45
CA ASP A 294 3.46 -17.49 16.33
C ASP A 294 3.62 -15.96 16.51
N LEU A 295 3.83 -15.49 17.74
CA LEU A 295 4.24 -14.11 18.06
C LEU A 295 5.77 -13.90 17.94
N LEU A 296 6.56 -14.89 18.37
CA LEU A 296 8.03 -14.82 18.41
C LEU A 296 8.70 -15.42 17.16
N VAL A 297 8.10 -15.21 15.98
CA VAL A 297 8.68 -15.60 14.69
C VAL A 297 9.74 -14.58 14.26
N ARG A 298 10.81 -15.05 13.59
CA ARG A 298 11.97 -14.23 13.22
C ARG A 298 11.63 -13.13 12.22
N LEU A 299 10.87 -13.42 11.15
CA LEU A 299 10.52 -12.45 10.12
C LEU A 299 9.29 -11.64 10.56
N PRO A 300 9.27 -10.29 10.40
CA PRO A 300 8.11 -9.48 10.76
C PRO A 300 6.83 -9.88 10.00
N SER A 301 6.97 -10.24 8.72
CA SER A 301 5.89 -10.70 7.83
C SER A 301 5.32 -12.08 8.17
N GLU A 302 5.98 -12.86 9.03
CA GLU A 302 5.52 -14.18 9.50
C GLU A 302 4.79 -14.13 10.86
N ARG A 303 4.74 -12.97 11.54
CA ARG A 303 4.10 -12.83 12.87
C ARG A 303 2.60 -12.56 12.78
N LEU A 304 1.85 -13.00 13.78
CA LEU A 304 0.45 -12.59 13.95
C LEU A 304 0.35 -11.06 14.10
N THR A 305 -0.57 -10.43 13.36
CA THR A 305 -1.05 -9.06 13.61
C THR A 305 -2.00 -9.03 14.80
N ALA A 306 -2.22 -7.87 15.44
CA ALA A 306 -3.16 -7.75 16.56
C ALA A 306 -4.59 -8.21 16.22
N GLU A 307 -5.05 -7.92 15.00
CA GLU A 307 -6.32 -8.42 14.45
C GLU A 307 -6.34 -9.96 14.41
N THR A 308 -5.39 -10.57 13.69
CA THR A 308 -5.31 -12.04 13.57
C THR A 308 -5.01 -12.75 14.88
N ALA A 309 -4.42 -12.06 15.87
CA ALA A 309 -4.12 -12.59 17.19
C ALA A 309 -5.37 -12.74 18.09
N GLN A 310 -6.54 -12.21 17.70
CA GLN A 310 -7.78 -12.47 18.44
C GLN A 310 -8.33 -13.90 18.21
N HIS A 311 -8.10 -14.44 17.02
CA HIS A 311 -8.72 -15.68 16.54
C HIS A 311 -8.03 -17.02 16.89
N PRO A 312 -6.77 -17.13 17.35
CA PRO A 312 -6.14 -18.43 17.62
C PRO A 312 -6.90 -19.21 18.70
N PRO A 313 -6.99 -20.56 18.61
CA PRO A 313 -7.78 -21.38 19.53
C PRO A 313 -7.47 -21.13 21.01
N TRP A 314 -6.20 -20.82 21.34
CA TRP A 314 -5.80 -20.53 22.71
C TRP A 314 -6.45 -19.29 23.30
N LEU A 315 -6.85 -18.26 22.53
CA LEU A 315 -7.47 -17.04 23.08
C LEU A 315 -9.01 -17.08 23.05
N GLN A 316 -9.61 -17.91 22.21
CA GLN A 316 -11.08 -18.04 22.09
C GLN A 316 -11.77 -18.35 23.44
N LYS A 317 -13.04 -17.93 23.57
CA LYS A 317 -13.88 -18.14 24.77
C LYS A 317 -14.45 -19.58 24.78
N GLY A 318 -13.64 -20.53 25.22
CA GLY A 318 -14.04 -21.92 25.48
C GLY A 318 -13.28 -22.53 26.68
N HIS A 319 -13.92 -23.46 27.37
CA HIS A 319 -13.31 -24.26 28.44
C HIS A 319 -12.54 -25.43 27.83
N GLU A 320 -11.23 -25.27 27.60
CA GLU A 320 -10.34 -26.42 27.37
C GLU A 320 -9.96 -27.05 28.72
N SER A 321 -10.22 -28.34 28.89
CA SER A 321 -9.97 -29.06 30.15
C SER A 321 -8.52 -29.50 30.25
N PHE A 322 -7.83 -29.07 31.31
CA PHE A 322 -6.42 -29.40 31.58
C PHE A 322 -6.20 -30.93 31.67
N GLN A 323 -5.37 -31.49 30.80
CA GLN A 323 -4.87 -32.88 30.90
C GLN A 323 -3.35 -32.87 30.97
N SER A 324 -2.79 -33.61 31.93
CA SER A 324 -1.36 -33.62 32.22
C SER A 324 -0.56 -34.48 31.22
N PRO A 325 0.69 -34.10 30.88
CA PRO A 325 1.42 -34.70 29.77
C PRO A 325 2.03 -36.07 30.12
N SER A 326 1.92 -37.00 29.17
CA SER A 326 2.78 -38.19 29.09
C SER A 326 3.79 -38.04 27.95
N HIS A 327 4.95 -38.69 28.08
CA HIS A 327 6.17 -38.38 27.31
C HIS A 327 6.43 -39.36 26.13
N PRO A 328 7.38 -39.08 25.20
CA PRO A 328 7.01 -38.91 23.79
C PRO A 328 7.63 -39.93 22.82
N THR A 329 7.18 -39.90 21.57
CA THR A 329 7.89 -40.39 20.36
C THR A 329 7.14 -39.89 19.11
N ALA A 330 7.70 -39.84 17.89
CA ALA A 330 8.98 -39.33 17.37
C ALA A 330 8.98 -39.55 15.84
N LEU A 331 9.46 -38.58 15.04
CA LEU A 331 9.70 -38.69 13.58
C LEU A 331 8.40 -38.86 12.75
N SER A 332 8.21 -38.27 11.56
CA SER A 332 9.18 -38.06 10.48
C SER A 332 8.74 -37.00 9.45
N GLN A 333 9.74 -36.25 8.95
CA GLN A 333 10.06 -35.98 7.53
C GLN A 333 8.99 -35.61 6.48
N GLN A 334 9.21 -34.43 5.87
CA GLN A 334 9.22 -34.17 4.40
C GLN A 334 7.87 -34.25 3.63
N GLN A 335 7.67 -33.58 2.48
CA GLN A 335 8.58 -32.74 1.68
C GLN A 335 7.82 -31.60 0.92
N SER A 336 8.62 -30.69 0.35
CA SER A 336 8.24 -29.58 -0.55
C SER A 336 7.27 -29.92 -1.70
N GLY A 337 6.39 -28.97 -2.04
CA GLY A 337 5.68 -28.92 -3.32
C GLY A 337 5.55 -27.48 -3.83
N VAL A 338 6.24 -27.12 -4.92
CA VAL A 338 6.22 -25.77 -5.50
C VAL A 338 5.25 -25.72 -6.69
N ALA A 339 4.35 -24.74 -6.69
CA ALA A 339 3.60 -24.28 -7.86
C ALA A 339 3.84 -22.78 -8.08
N LYS A 340 3.55 -22.24 -9.27
CA LYS A 340 4.10 -20.95 -9.73
C LYS A 340 3.18 -20.24 -10.74
N LEU A 341 3.29 -18.90 -10.79
CA LEU A 341 2.73 -17.97 -11.81
C LEU A 341 1.20 -17.76 -11.74
N PRO A 342 0.65 -16.64 -12.27
CA PRO A 342 1.28 -15.63 -13.14
C PRO A 342 1.33 -14.18 -12.60
N HIS A 343 2.15 -13.35 -13.27
CA HIS A 343 2.10 -11.88 -13.18
C HIS A 343 0.98 -11.29 -14.05
N PRO A 344 0.44 -10.14 -13.66
CA PRO A 344 0.26 -8.99 -14.55
C PRO A 344 1.33 -7.89 -14.28
N ALA A 345 1.40 -6.89 -15.16
CA ALA A 345 2.52 -5.94 -15.25
C ALA A 345 2.39 -4.69 -14.35
N PRO A 346 3.48 -3.94 -14.10
CA PRO A 346 3.54 -2.89 -13.07
C PRO A 346 3.43 -1.44 -13.57
N ILE A 347 3.07 -0.55 -12.64
CA ILE A 347 3.62 0.82 -12.39
C ILE A 347 3.78 1.79 -13.58
N ASP A 348 3.24 3.01 -13.42
CA ASP A 348 4.07 4.22 -13.65
C ASP A 348 3.84 5.27 -12.54
N ARG A 349 4.95 5.70 -11.94
CA ARG A 349 5.11 6.91 -11.11
C ARG A 349 6.62 7.13 -10.89
N MET A 350 7.26 7.82 -11.83
CA MET A 350 8.71 8.02 -11.83
C MET A 350 9.15 9.09 -10.81
N ASN A 351 9.62 8.62 -9.66
CA ASN A 351 10.34 9.45 -8.68
C ASN A 351 11.69 9.93 -9.25
N TYR A 352 11.87 11.24 -9.41
CA TYR A 352 13.08 11.83 -10.00
C TYR A 352 14.16 12.12 -8.95
N HIS A 353 15.09 11.19 -8.72
CA HIS A 353 16.48 11.56 -8.40
C HIS A 353 17.53 10.45 -8.68
N ALA A 354 17.56 9.95 -9.92
CA ALA A 354 18.74 9.27 -10.46
C ALA A 354 18.88 9.43 -11.99
N VAL A 355 20.12 9.23 -12.45
CA VAL A 355 20.65 9.18 -13.83
C VAL A 355 21.22 10.50 -14.38
N GLU A 356 22.55 10.55 -14.41
CA GLU A 356 23.30 11.19 -15.49
C GLU A 356 24.18 10.12 -16.15
N GLU A 357 23.67 9.44 -17.18
CA GLU A 357 24.53 8.72 -18.13
C GLU A 357 23.92 8.68 -19.54
N ASN A 358 24.75 9.08 -20.51
CA ASN A 358 24.65 8.88 -21.96
C ASN A 358 23.63 9.67 -22.82
N LEU A 359 24.05 9.87 -24.07
CA LEU A 359 23.47 10.72 -25.11
C LEU A 359 23.01 9.88 -26.33
N ILE A 360 22.35 10.56 -27.28
CA ILE A 360 22.10 10.17 -28.69
C ILE A 360 20.90 9.22 -28.95
N GLY A 361 19.83 9.73 -29.60
CA GLY A 361 18.93 8.90 -30.43
C GLY A 361 17.45 9.34 -30.51
N LYS A 362 17.09 10.17 -31.50
CA LYS A 362 15.70 10.61 -31.82
C LYS A 362 14.76 9.42 -32.16
N ALA A 363 13.42 9.48 -32.08
CA ALA A 363 12.53 10.65 -32.26
C ALA A 363 11.07 10.48 -31.73
N ASN A 364 10.38 11.63 -31.56
CA ASN A 364 8.92 11.92 -31.63
C ASN A 364 7.90 11.39 -30.58
N GLU A 365 7.29 12.37 -29.86
CA GLU A 365 5.85 12.57 -29.50
C GLU A 365 5.05 11.44 -28.78
N LYS A 366 4.29 11.67 -27.68
CA LYS A 366 3.87 12.90 -26.96
C LYS A 366 3.42 12.59 -25.50
N GLU A 367 3.63 13.54 -24.56
CA GLU A 367 2.85 13.93 -23.33
C GLU A 367 2.01 12.83 -22.59
N ARG A 368 2.11 12.47 -21.29
CA ARG A 368 2.59 13.09 -20.00
C ARG A 368 1.92 14.43 -19.61
N SER A 369 1.59 14.75 -18.34
CA SER A 369 1.72 14.11 -17.00
C SER A 369 0.58 14.64 -16.07
N GLU A 370 0.31 14.25 -14.80
CA GLU A 370 1.06 14.40 -13.52
C GLU A 370 1.82 15.74 -13.35
N GLU A 371 2.05 16.32 -12.15
CA GLU A 371 1.97 15.82 -10.76
C GLU A 371 1.14 16.82 -9.87
N GLY A 372 1.29 17.14 -8.57
CA GLY A 372 2.21 16.81 -7.45
C GLY A 372 2.65 18.07 -6.65
N GLY A 373 2.71 18.00 -5.30
CA GLY A 373 3.49 18.96 -4.47
C GLY A 373 2.86 19.54 -3.17
N GLU A 374 3.53 19.31 -2.04
CA GLU A 374 3.62 20.26 -0.90
C GLU A 374 4.94 21.06 -0.99
N GLU A 375 5.12 22.10 -0.17
CA GLU A 375 6.41 22.70 0.28
C GLU A 375 6.16 23.54 1.58
N ARG A 376 7.15 24.32 2.08
CA ARG A 376 7.26 25.14 3.33
C ARG A 376 8.44 26.15 3.16
N ASP A 377 8.67 27.29 3.86
CA ASP A 377 8.12 27.95 5.07
C ASP A 377 8.58 29.45 5.22
N GLY A 378 8.01 30.26 6.16
CA GLY A 378 8.56 31.57 6.66
C GLY A 378 8.01 32.90 6.04
N ASP A 379 8.32 34.13 6.48
CA ASP A 379 9.17 34.69 7.58
C ASP A 379 8.68 36.11 8.02
N THR A 380 9.11 36.59 9.21
CA THR A 380 9.37 38.02 9.62
C THR A 380 9.52 38.13 11.17
N VAL A 381 10.25 39.08 11.82
CA VAL A 381 11.41 39.93 11.48
C VAL A 381 12.08 40.48 12.77
N PHE A 382 13.24 41.16 12.68
CA PHE A 382 14.00 41.77 13.79
C PHE A 382 13.31 42.96 14.52
N GLN A 383 13.63 43.16 15.81
CA GLN A 383 13.66 44.49 16.47
C GLN A 383 14.84 44.64 17.46
N LEU A 384 15.21 45.90 17.73
CA LEU A 384 16.32 46.34 18.59
C LEU A 384 15.81 47.07 19.84
N SER A 385 16.55 46.98 20.97
CA SER A 385 16.56 48.04 21.98
C SER A 385 17.93 48.13 22.69
N THR A 386 18.18 49.27 23.34
CA THR A 386 19.52 49.71 23.81
C THR A 386 19.63 49.76 25.33
N HIS A 387 20.84 49.72 25.90
CA HIS A 387 21.24 50.68 26.97
C HIS A 387 22.77 50.83 27.18
N ASN A 388 23.14 51.78 28.05
CA ASN A 388 24.38 52.57 27.99
C ASN A 388 25.64 52.04 28.71
N THR A 389 26.76 52.63 28.29
CA THR A 389 28.12 52.67 28.85
C THR A 389 28.28 52.92 30.36
N ARG A 390 29.36 52.36 30.94
CA ARG A 390 30.32 52.87 31.97
C ARG A 390 30.81 51.72 32.88
N ASP A 391 32.02 51.71 33.43
CA ASP A 391 33.07 52.74 33.51
C ASP A 391 34.51 52.20 33.27
N TYR A 392 35.47 53.12 33.17
CA TYR A 392 36.93 52.89 33.20
C TYR A 392 37.37 52.20 34.54
N GLU A 393 38.53 51.57 34.73
CA GLU A 393 39.97 51.93 34.52
C GLU A 393 40.83 50.63 34.61
N ARG A 394 42.14 50.51 34.24
CA ARG A 394 43.22 51.40 33.76
C ARG A 394 44.37 50.53 33.16
N LEU A 395 45.16 51.11 32.25
CA LEU A 395 46.62 50.90 31.99
C LEU A 395 47.19 49.48 31.74
N SER A 396 48.19 49.24 30.88
CA SER A 396 48.81 50.08 29.83
C SER A 396 49.81 49.30 28.96
N SER A 397 49.97 49.73 27.70
CA SER A 397 51.21 49.81 26.87
C SER A 397 52.52 49.14 27.37
N THR A 398 53.38 48.52 26.54
CA THR A 398 53.49 48.44 25.05
C THR A 398 54.51 47.33 24.65
N PRO A 399 54.63 46.93 23.36
CA PRO A 399 55.32 45.69 22.94
C PRO A 399 56.67 45.92 22.19
N LEU A 400 57.07 44.92 21.39
CA LEU A 400 58.23 44.79 20.46
C LEU A 400 59.45 44.05 21.06
N ARG A 401 60.17 43.16 20.35
CA ARG A 401 60.11 42.78 18.91
C ARG A 401 60.58 41.33 18.62
N ARG A 402 60.33 40.88 17.38
CA ARG A 402 60.89 39.66 16.72
C ARG A 402 62.44 39.63 16.78
N THR A 403 63.18 38.52 16.57
CA THR A 403 62.92 37.29 15.75
C THR A 403 63.89 36.14 16.13
N VAL A 404 63.73 34.96 15.48
CA VAL A 404 64.69 33.83 15.25
C VAL A 404 64.32 32.48 15.92
N PHE A 405 64.14 31.44 15.09
CA PHE A 405 64.21 29.98 15.40
C PHE A 405 65.66 29.49 15.13
N PRO A 406 66.21 28.42 15.73
CA PRO A 406 65.58 27.14 16.15
C PRO A 406 66.05 26.70 17.58
N PRO A 407 66.06 25.41 18.02
CA PRO A 407 65.43 24.17 17.52
C PRO A 407 64.44 23.51 18.52
N ILE A 408 63.89 22.35 18.17
CA ILE A 408 62.99 21.57 19.04
C ILE A 408 63.81 20.73 20.04
N SER A 409 63.87 21.19 21.29
CA SER A 409 64.21 20.35 22.45
C SER A 409 63.23 20.65 23.59
N VAL A 410 62.19 19.84 23.73
CA VAL A 410 61.13 20.04 24.73
C VAL A 410 61.56 19.51 26.09
N SER A 411 62.44 20.25 26.77
CA SER A 411 62.57 20.17 28.22
C SER A 411 61.54 21.13 28.84
N LEU A 412 60.37 20.61 29.23
CA LEU A 412 59.42 21.35 30.06
C LEU A 412 60.13 21.87 31.31
N GLN A 413 59.84 23.10 31.74
CA GLN A 413 60.33 23.53 33.05
C GLN A 413 59.64 22.71 34.15
N GLU A 414 60.39 22.39 35.20
CA GLU A 414 59.95 21.57 36.34
C GLU A 414 58.59 22.02 36.91
N ALA A 415 58.31 23.33 36.90
CA ALA A 415 57.02 23.91 37.31
C ALA A 415 55.89 23.64 36.31
N GLU A 416 56.10 23.82 35.01
CA GLU A 416 55.11 23.52 33.96
C GLU A 416 54.76 22.03 33.94
N ARG A 417 55.78 21.18 34.13
CA ARG A 417 55.64 19.72 34.19
C ARG A 417 54.79 19.27 35.39
N ARG A 418 54.98 19.92 36.55
CA ARG A 418 54.17 19.69 37.76
C ARG A 418 52.73 20.19 37.61
N GLU A 419 52.53 21.34 36.99
CA GLU A 419 51.18 21.87 36.74
C GLU A 419 50.41 21.04 35.72
N ALA A 420 51.05 20.60 34.62
CA ALA A 420 50.47 19.65 33.68
C ALA A 420 50.09 18.31 34.34
N THR A 421 50.96 17.82 35.24
CA THR A 421 50.70 16.62 36.07
C THR A 421 49.51 16.82 37.01
N ARG A 422 49.37 18.01 37.62
CA ARG A 422 48.24 18.37 38.47
C ARG A 422 46.93 18.41 37.67
N LEU A 423 46.92 19.13 36.54
CA LEU A 423 45.73 19.27 35.69
C LEU A 423 45.19 17.92 35.19
N LEU A 424 46.07 16.99 34.80
CA LEU A 424 45.63 15.63 34.41
C LEU A 424 45.02 14.86 35.58
N ARG A 425 45.61 14.95 36.78
CA ARG A 425 45.08 14.30 38.00
C ARG A 425 43.74 14.90 38.43
N ASP A 426 43.62 16.22 38.42
CA ASP A 426 42.40 16.94 38.78
C ASP A 426 41.26 16.69 37.76
N ALA A 427 41.61 16.40 36.50
CA ALA A 427 40.69 15.93 35.46
C ALA A 427 40.39 14.42 35.53
N GLY A 428 40.91 13.69 36.52
CA GLY A 428 40.63 12.27 36.74
C GLY A 428 41.46 11.28 35.92
N PHE A 429 42.52 11.73 35.22
CA PHE A 429 43.39 10.84 34.46
C PHE A 429 44.49 10.24 35.33
N ASP A 430 44.49 8.91 35.46
CA ASP A 430 45.59 8.17 36.06
C ASP A 430 46.81 8.15 35.10
N LEU A 431 47.95 8.56 35.66
CA LEU A 431 49.23 8.71 34.98
C LEU A 431 50.14 7.48 35.09
N ASP A 432 49.78 6.54 35.96
CA ASP A 432 50.50 5.30 36.26
C ASP A 432 49.75 4.05 35.72
N ALA A 433 48.54 4.22 35.19
CA ALA A 433 47.74 3.18 34.56
C ALA A 433 48.36 2.65 33.25
N ALA A 434 48.63 1.35 33.19
CA ALA A 434 49.42 0.72 32.12
C ALA A 434 48.72 0.58 30.75
N ASN A 435 47.47 1.04 30.59
CA ASN A 435 46.76 1.03 29.31
C ASN A 435 45.62 2.08 29.25
N TYR A 436 45.32 2.55 28.04
CA TYR A 436 44.17 3.41 27.65
C TYR A 436 44.03 4.86 28.19
N SER A 437 44.68 5.30 29.28
CA SER A 437 44.45 6.67 29.80
C SER A 437 44.92 7.80 28.85
N ALA A 438 45.98 7.56 28.06
CA ALA A 438 46.57 8.57 27.16
C ALA A 438 45.66 9.07 26.03
N LYS A 439 44.78 8.20 25.47
CA LYS A 439 43.84 8.58 24.40
C LYS A 439 42.95 9.74 24.87
N SER A 440 42.27 9.54 25.99
CA SER A 440 41.34 10.53 26.55
C SER A 440 42.06 11.82 27.01
N ALA A 441 43.29 11.70 27.51
CA ALA A 441 44.11 12.85 27.89
C ALA A 441 44.48 13.75 26.69
N TRP A 442 44.76 13.18 25.50
CA TRP A 442 44.98 13.97 24.27
C TRP A 442 43.74 14.77 23.87
N PHE A 443 42.56 14.15 23.81
CA PHE A 443 41.32 14.84 23.44
C PHE A 443 40.93 15.91 24.45
N TRP A 444 41.16 15.66 25.75
CA TRP A 444 40.96 16.65 26.80
C TRP A 444 41.90 17.86 26.64
N ALA A 445 43.21 17.61 26.46
CA ALA A 445 44.20 18.67 26.27
C ALA A 445 43.94 19.50 25.01
N ALA A 446 43.48 18.85 23.93
CA ALA A 446 43.08 19.48 22.69
C ALA A 446 41.79 20.31 22.83
N LYS A 447 40.78 19.81 23.55
CA LYS A 447 39.50 20.50 23.80
C LYS A 447 39.66 21.75 24.66
N HIS A 448 40.55 21.70 25.64
CA HIS A 448 40.75 22.77 26.64
C HIS A 448 41.98 23.65 26.37
N GLY A 449 42.68 23.45 25.25
CA GLY A 449 43.83 24.29 24.87
C GLY A 449 45.05 24.15 25.78
N CYS A 450 45.13 23.07 26.55
CA CYS A 450 46.11 22.90 27.62
C CYS A 450 47.52 22.61 27.07
N LYS A 451 48.23 23.66 26.65
CA LYS A 451 49.58 23.58 26.07
C LYS A 451 50.56 22.80 26.96
N ALA A 452 50.58 23.04 28.27
CA ALA A 452 51.50 22.35 29.18
C ALA A 452 51.23 20.83 29.25
N VAL A 453 49.95 20.44 29.26
CA VAL A 453 49.52 19.03 29.19
C VAL A 453 49.86 18.41 27.84
N THR A 454 49.65 19.14 26.74
CA THR A 454 50.03 18.72 25.38
C THR A 454 51.54 18.44 25.31
N LEU A 455 52.37 19.33 25.86
CA LEU A 455 53.83 19.15 25.92
C LEU A 455 54.24 17.96 26.80
N LEU A 456 53.55 17.71 27.93
CA LEU A 456 53.84 16.57 28.82
C LEU A 456 53.47 15.24 28.17
N LEU A 457 52.36 15.18 27.44
CA LEU A 457 51.98 14.02 26.64
C LEU A 457 53.02 13.79 25.53
N LEU A 458 53.45 14.84 24.82
CA LEU A 458 54.55 14.77 23.84
C LEU A 458 55.89 14.30 24.41
N GLU A 459 56.16 14.55 25.70
CA GLU A 459 57.37 14.08 26.41
C GLU A 459 57.29 12.57 26.73
N LYS A 460 56.11 12.07 27.12
CA LYS A 460 55.88 10.66 27.49
C LYS A 460 55.87 9.68 26.29
N GLY A 461 55.83 10.18 25.06
CA GLY A 461 55.88 9.37 23.84
C GLY A 461 54.74 8.35 23.57
N PRO A 462 53.47 8.60 23.95
CA PRO A 462 52.35 7.84 23.41
C PRO A 462 52.17 8.17 21.91
N ASP A 463 51.41 7.34 21.20
CA ASP A 463 50.89 7.67 19.87
C ASP A 463 50.16 9.02 19.91
N ILE A 464 50.31 9.81 18.85
CA ILE A 464 49.82 11.19 18.68
C ILE A 464 48.64 11.26 17.70
N GLU A 465 48.49 10.27 16.83
CA GLU A 465 47.42 10.20 15.81
C GLU A 465 46.17 9.47 16.32
N VAL A 466 46.09 9.25 17.64
CA VAL A 466 45.00 8.50 18.27
C VAL A 466 43.65 9.10 17.88
N LYS A 467 42.84 8.30 17.18
CA LYS A 467 41.49 8.66 16.74
C LYS A 467 40.46 8.45 17.86
N ASP A 468 39.42 9.29 17.92
CA ASP A 468 38.23 9.08 18.75
C ASP A 468 37.24 8.06 18.13
N ASN A 469 35.99 8.05 18.57
CA ASN A 469 34.97 7.10 18.07
C ASN A 469 34.31 7.57 16.76
N ASP A 470 34.54 8.83 16.36
CA ASP A 470 34.14 9.42 15.09
C ASP A 470 35.36 9.69 14.21
N GLU A 471 36.41 8.89 14.42
CA GLU A 471 37.69 8.88 13.71
C GLU A 471 38.50 10.21 13.71
N ASN A 472 38.11 11.19 14.51
CA ASN A 472 38.80 12.47 14.60
C ASN A 472 40.09 12.33 15.41
N THR A 473 41.16 13.03 15.02
CA THR A 473 42.40 13.10 15.81
C THR A 473 42.36 14.24 16.82
N ALA A 474 43.32 14.27 17.76
CA ALA A 474 43.46 15.40 18.69
C ALA A 474 43.63 16.76 17.97
N LEU A 475 44.21 16.78 16.77
CA LEU A 475 44.30 17.97 15.92
C LEU A 475 42.92 18.48 15.46
N HIS A 476 41.98 17.59 15.12
CA HIS A 476 40.60 17.96 14.81
C HIS A 476 39.91 18.61 16.01
N CYS A 477 40.10 18.05 17.20
CA CYS A 477 39.55 18.59 18.43
C CYS A 477 40.11 19.99 18.74
N ALA A 478 41.43 20.19 18.61
CA ALA A 478 42.05 21.50 18.78
C ALA A 478 41.58 22.52 17.73
N ALA A 479 41.40 22.09 16.47
CA ALA A 479 40.88 22.93 15.39
C ALA A 479 39.39 23.29 15.55
N CYS A 480 38.58 22.37 16.08
CA CYS A 480 37.16 22.61 16.38
C CYS A 480 36.93 23.59 17.54
N ASN A 481 37.91 23.72 18.45
CA ASN A 481 37.83 24.58 19.64
C ASN A 481 38.75 25.83 19.55
N GLY A 482 39.40 26.09 18.41
CA GLY A 482 40.17 27.31 18.16
C GLY A 482 41.57 27.38 18.80
N HIS A 483 42.08 26.27 19.34
CA HIS A 483 43.30 26.26 20.15
C HIS A 483 44.59 26.24 19.32
N GLU A 484 44.88 27.37 18.67
CA GLU A 484 46.03 27.55 17.76
C GLU A 484 47.36 27.07 18.36
N ALA A 485 47.64 27.40 19.62
CA ALA A 485 48.88 27.02 20.30
C ALA A 485 49.04 25.50 20.52
N VAL A 486 47.94 24.74 20.56
CA VAL A 486 47.94 23.27 20.68
C VAL A 486 47.95 22.62 19.30
N ALA A 487 47.14 23.12 18.35
CA ALA A 487 47.21 22.71 16.94
C ALA A 487 48.62 22.87 16.36
N ARG A 488 49.32 23.96 16.70
CA ARG A 488 50.70 24.23 16.28
C ARG A 488 51.68 23.18 16.77
N LEU A 489 51.52 22.70 18.02
CA LEU A 489 52.36 21.64 18.59
C LEU A 489 52.11 20.28 17.94
N PHE A 490 50.88 19.93 17.61
CA PHE A 490 50.57 18.72 16.85
C PHE A 490 51.22 18.74 15.45
N LEU A 491 51.09 19.86 14.73
CA LEU A 491 51.64 20.04 13.39
C LEU A 491 53.18 20.14 13.38
N GLU A 492 53.81 20.66 14.44
CA GLU A 492 55.27 20.63 14.63
C GLU A 492 55.81 19.26 15.04
N LYS A 493 54.93 18.31 15.35
CA LYS A 493 55.25 16.93 15.71
C LYS A 493 54.88 15.89 14.65
N GLY A 494 54.35 16.34 13.51
CA GLY A 494 54.13 15.49 12.34
C GLY A 494 52.82 14.70 12.35
N VAL A 495 51.80 15.15 13.09
CA VAL A 495 50.42 14.67 12.88
C VAL A 495 50.00 15.00 11.45
N ASP A 496 49.49 14.02 10.71
CA ASP A 496 48.93 14.24 9.38
C ASP A 496 47.73 15.19 9.46
N ILE A 497 47.80 16.21 8.60
CA ILE A 497 46.88 17.34 8.52
C ILE A 497 45.62 17.00 7.72
N GLU A 498 45.70 15.99 6.84
CA GLU A 498 44.61 15.53 5.97
C GLU A 498 43.95 14.23 6.44
N VAL A 499 44.25 13.77 7.67
CA VAL A 499 43.45 12.72 8.31
C VAL A 499 41.98 13.16 8.28
N LYS A 500 41.12 12.23 7.89
CA LYS A 500 39.67 12.41 7.91
C LYS A 500 39.07 11.74 9.14
N GLY A 501 38.15 12.46 9.80
CA GLY A 501 37.14 11.86 10.65
C GLY A 501 36.07 11.11 9.82
N LYS A 502 35.17 10.43 10.52
CA LYS A 502 34.17 9.48 10.01
C LYS A 502 33.18 10.04 8.98
N ASN A 503 33.05 11.35 8.91
CA ASN A 503 32.19 12.07 7.95
C ASN A 503 33.04 12.81 6.88
N GLY A 504 34.26 12.34 6.63
CA GLY A 504 35.19 12.86 5.62
C GLY A 504 35.82 14.22 5.94
N ARG A 505 35.47 14.81 7.08
CA ARG A 505 35.95 16.13 7.51
C ARG A 505 37.40 16.04 7.99
N THR A 506 38.22 16.99 7.56
CA THR A 506 39.60 17.20 8.06
C THR A 506 39.64 18.32 9.09
N ALA A 507 40.77 18.52 9.79
CA ALA A 507 40.92 19.59 10.78
C ALA A 507 40.59 20.99 10.22
N LEU A 508 40.86 21.26 8.93
CA LEU A 508 40.52 22.52 8.27
C LEU A 508 39.00 22.75 8.18
N HIS A 509 38.20 21.69 7.97
CA HIS A 509 36.74 21.77 7.99
C HIS A 509 36.21 22.14 9.37
N HIS A 510 36.83 21.64 10.44
CA HIS A 510 36.43 21.95 11.82
C HIS A 510 36.79 23.38 12.23
N ALA A 511 37.96 23.88 11.82
CA ALA A 511 38.31 25.29 11.98
C ALA A 511 37.37 26.20 11.19
N ALA A 512 37.00 25.81 9.95
CA ALA A 512 36.11 26.56 9.09
C ALA A 512 34.67 26.63 9.58
N PHE A 513 34.11 25.52 10.07
CA PHE A 513 32.75 25.45 10.62
C PHE A 513 32.55 26.36 11.85
N ASN A 514 33.59 26.51 12.67
CA ASN A 514 33.54 27.26 13.93
C ASN A 514 34.19 28.66 13.84
N GLY A 515 34.58 29.14 12.65
CA GLY A 515 35.10 30.49 12.45
C GLY A 515 36.52 30.75 12.95
N HIS A 516 37.29 29.69 13.25
CA HIS A 516 38.61 29.79 13.90
C HIS A 516 39.72 30.19 12.93
N GLU A 517 39.68 31.42 12.45
CA GLU A 517 40.57 31.99 11.42
C GLU A 517 42.06 31.76 11.72
N ALA A 518 42.51 31.96 12.97
CA ALA A 518 43.91 31.74 13.35
C ALA A 518 44.36 30.28 13.16
N VAL A 519 43.49 29.30 13.46
CA VAL A 519 43.80 27.88 13.27
C VAL A 519 43.69 27.49 11.80
N ALA A 520 42.70 28.00 11.08
CA ALA A 520 42.57 27.81 9.64
C ALA A 520 43.81 28.35 8.90
N ARG A 521 44.31 29.53 9.28
CA ARG A 521 45.52 30.17 8.76
C ARG A 521 46.77 29.31 9.04
N LEU A 522 46.91 28.82 10.28
CA LEU A 522 47.98 27.89 10.67
C LEU A 522 47.96 26.58 9.86
N LEU A 523 46.77 25.97 9.68
CA LEU A 523 46.63 24.73 8.93
C LEU A 523 47.07 24.93 7.47
N LEU A 524 46.66 26.02 6.82
CA LEU A 524 47.10 26.37 5.46
C LEU A 524 48.59 26.71 5.38
N GLU A 525 49.16 27.38 6.39
CA GLU A 525 50.62 27.60 6.50
C GLU A 525 51.43 26.31 6.68
N LYS A 526 50.78 25.23 7.16
CA LYS A 526 51.37 23.89 7.32
C LYS A 526 51.04 22.94 6.18
N GLY A 527 50.34 23.40 5.14
CA GLY A 527 50.11 22.64 3.90
C GLY A 527 48.73 21.99 3.76
N ALA A 528 47.74 22.37 4.57
CA ALA A 528 46.38 21.83 4.45
C ALA A 528 45.76 22.11 3.06
N GLY A 529 45.04 21.13 2.52
CA GLY A 529 44.41 21.20 1.21
C GLY A 529 43.07 21.95 1.25
N LEU A 530 43.00 23.10 0.58
CA LEU A 530 41.77 23.91 0.45
C LEU A 530 40.61 23.13 -0.21
N GLU A 531 40.91 22.36 -1.26
CA GLU A 531 39.93 21.62 -2.06
C GLU A 531 39.64 20.20 -1.56
N VAL A 532 40.14 19.81 -0.39
CA VAL A 532 39.85 18.49 0.16
C VAL A 532 38.38 18.42 0.52
N LYS A 533 37.67 17.47 -0.08
CA LYS A 533 36.22 17.28 0.09
C LYS A 533 35.93 16.26 1.20
N ASN A 534 34.92 16.56 2.00
CA ASN A 534 34.27 15.59 2.87
C ASN A 534 33.31 14.67 2.08
N ASP A 535 32.62 13.75 2.75
CA ASP A 535 31.87 12.68 2.08
C ASP A 535 30.63 13.19 1.31
N VAL A 536 30.07 14.35 1.71
CA VAL A 536 29.03 15.07 0.96
C VAL A 536 29.61 16.00 -0.12
N GLY A 537 30.87 15.81 -0.49
CA GLY A 537 31.58 16.55 -1.54
C GLY A 537 31.93 18.00 -1.19
N SER A 538 31.69 18.43 0.05
CA SER A 538 31.88 19.82 0.47
C SER A 538 33.31 20.04 0.93
N THR A 539 33.93 21.11 0.45
CA THR A 539 35.24 21.62 0.89
C THR A 539 35.12 22.46 2.16
N ALA A 540 36.25 22.88 2.76
CA ALA A 540 36.24 23.77 3.93
C ALA A 540 35.59 25.16 3.68
N LEU A 541 35.48 25.62 2.43
CA LEU A 541 34.78 26.86 2.09
C LEU A 541 33.27 26.78 2.34
N HIS A 542 32.67 25.60 2.13
CA HIS A 542 31.23 25.38 2.32
C HIS A 542 30.73 25.59 3.77
N PRO A 543 31.35 25.02 4.82
CA PRO A 543 30.93 25.26 6.20
C PRO A 543 31.32 26.66 6.71
N ALA A 544 32.37 27.29 6.18
CA ALA A 544 32.63 28.71 6.46
C ALA A 544 31.50 29.60 5.89
N ALA A 545 31.06 29.32 4.67
CA ALA A 545 29.93 29.99 4.03
C ALA A 545 28.61 29.76 4.76
N PHE A 546 28.32 28.51 5.13
CA PHE A 546 27.09 28.09 5.80
C PHE A 546 26.91 28.71 7.20
N ASN A 547 28.00 29.07 7.90
CA ASN A 547 27.94 29.66 9.24
C ASN A 547 28.33 31.16 9.27
N GLY A 548 28.43 31.81 8.10
CA GLY A 548 28.65 33.26 8.01
C GLY A 548 30.08 33.73 8.35
N HIS A 549 31.07 32.83 8.37
CA HIS A 549 32.44 33.11 8.80
C HIS A 549 33.27 33.85 7.75
N GLU A 550 32.91 35.12 7.50
CA GLU A 550 33.46 35.98 6.45
C GLU A 550 35.00 36.03 6.46
N ALA A 551 35.63 36.20 7.63
CA ALA A 551 37.08 36.25 7.76
C ALA A 551 37.78 34.95 7.30
N VAL A 552 37.15 33.79 7.53
CA VAL A 552 37.67 32.49 7.10
C VAL A 552 37.43 32.26 5.61
N ALA A 553 36.25 32.61 5.10
CA ALA A 553 35.97 32.58 3.66
C ALA A 553 36.92 33.49 2.87
N ARG A 554 37.18 34.70 3.38
CA ARG A 554 38.13 35.68 2.84
C ARG A 554 39.56 35.14 2.82
N LEU A 555 40.01 34.52 3.91
CA LEU A 555 41.31 33.83 4.00
C LEU A 555 41.45 32.73 2.94
N PHE A 556 40.42 31.92 2.71
CA PHE A 556 40.48 30.84 1.72
C PHE A 556 40.55 31.38 0.29
N LEU A 557 39.81 32.45 -0.02
CA LEU A 557 39.87 33.15 -1.31
C LEU A 557 41.21 33.86 -1.53
N GLU A 558 41.81 34.45 -0.49
CA GLU A 558 43.17 35.00 -0.54
C GLU A 558 44.25 33.92 -0.75
N LYS A 559 43.95 32.67 -0.41
CA LYS A 559 44.84 31.51 -0.58
C LYS A 559 44.58 30.72 -1.87
N GLY A 560 43.60 31.13 -2.68
CA GLY A 560 43.33 30.55 -4.00
C GLY A 560 42.45 29.31 -4.00
N VAL A 561 41.49 29.21 -3.06
CA VAL A 561 40.38 28.24 -3.17
C VAL A 561 39.56 28.52 -4.44
N ASP A 562 39.05 27.49 -5.09
CA ASP A 562 38.05 27.65 -6.15
C ASP A 562 36.70 28.03 -5.51
N ILE A 563 36.16 29.17 -5.93
CA ILE A 563 34.87 29.67 -5.46
C ILE A 563 33.70 28.87 -6.03
N GLU A 564 33.91 28.22 -7.18
CA GLU A 564 32.94 27.40 -7.90
C GLU A 564 33.02 25.91 -7.55
N VAL A 565 33.79 25.53 -6.52
CA VAL A 565 33.84 24.14 -6.07
C VAL A 565 32.48 23.68 -5.57
N LYS A 566 32.03 22.54 -6.10
CA LYS A 566 30.67 22.01 -5.94
C LYS A 566 30.62 20.78 -5.05
N SER A 567 29.62 20.72 -4.17
CA SER A 567 29.27 19.52 -3.39
C SER A 567 28.64 18.44 -4.28
N ASN A 568 28.35 17.26 -3.71
CA ASN A 568 27.67 16.18 -4.44
C ASN A 568 26.29 16.61 -4.99
N ASN A 569 25.63 17.59 -4.34
CA ASN A 569 24.33 18.14 -4.77
C ASN A 569 24.47 19.40 -5.65
N ARG A 570 25.66 19.63 -6.21
CA ARG A 570 26.06 20.80 -7.01
C ARG A 570 25.91 22.16 -6.29
N THR A 571 25.75 22.17 -4.97
CA THR A 571 25.77 23.40 -4.16
C THR A 571 27.14 24.05 -4.24
N THR A 572 27.23 25.37 -4.42
CA THR A 572 28.47 26.15 -4.22
C THR A 572 28.50 26.81 -2.84
N ALA A 573 29.59 27.50 -2.50
CA ALA A 573 29.67 28.32 -1.30
C ALA A 573 28.63 29.46 -1.30
N LEU A 574 28.33 30.07 -2.46
CA LEU A 574 27.28 31.10 -2.59
C LEU A 574 25.89 30.57 -2.22
N HIS A 575 25.54 29.33 -2.63
CA HIS A 575 24.30 28.69 -2.22
C HIS A 575 24.21 28.52 -0.69
N ARG A 576 25.32 28.15 -0.04
CA ARG A 576 25.38 27.99 1.42
C ARG A 576 25.27 29.31 2.17
N ALA A 577 25.80 30.40 1.63
CA ALA A 577 25.60 31.74 2.19
C ALA A 577 24.15 32.25 2.00
N ALA A 578 23.53 31.97 0.84
CA ALA A 578 22.15 32.37 0.55
C ALA A 578 21.11 31.58 1.34
N PHE A 579 21.36 30.31 1.65
CA PHE A 579 20.52 29.46 2.48
C PHE A 579 20.31 30.00 3.91
N ASN A 580 21.36 30.60 4.52
CA ASN A 580 21.35 31.12 5.90
C ASN A 580 21.43 32.66 5.99
N GLY A 581 21.11 33.39 4.92
CA GLY A 581 21.02 34.85 4.97
C GLY A 581 22.33 35.61 5.18
N HIS A 582 23.48 34.98 4.89
CA HIS A 582 24.79 35.53 5.19
C HIS A 582 25.25 36.55 4.13
N GLU A 583 24.58 37.69 4.07
CA GLU A 583 24.78 38.79 3.11
C GLU A 583 26.24 39.21 2.94
N ALA A 584 26.99 39.42 4.02
CA ALA A 584 28.41 39.82 3.95
C ALA A 584 29.27 38.77 3.22
N VAL A 585 28.96 37.49 3.41
CA VAL A 585 29.67 36.37 2.77
C VAL A 585 29.22 36.19 1.32
N ALA A 586 27.92 36.32 1.03
CA ALA A 586 27.41 36.34 -0.34
C ALA A 586 27.99 37.51 -1.14
N CYS A 587 28.13 38.69 -0.53
CA CYS A 587 28.72 39.87 -1.14
C CYS A 587 30.20 39.65 -1.44
N LEU A 588 30.97 39.14 -0.48
CA LEU A 588 32.36 38.74 -0.68
C LEU A 588 32.52 37.75 -1.85
N PHE A 589 31.62 36.77 -1.99
CA PHE A 589 31.69 35.81 -3.10
C PHE A 589 31.39 36.45 -4.46
N LEU A 590 30.35 37.30 -4.52
CA LEU A 590 29.97 38.00 -5.76
C LEU A 590 31.03 39.04 -6.17
N GLU A 591 31.69 39.71 -5.21
CA GLU A 591 32.87 40.57 -5.47
C GLU A 591 34.10 39.80 -5.94
N LYS A 592 34.19 38.51 -5.63
CA LYS A 592 35.27 37.61 -6.08
C LYS A 592 34.92 36.82 -7.35
N GLY A 593 33.76 37.09 -7.95
CA GLY A 593 33.38 36.54 -9.25
C GLY A 593 32.72 35.15 -9.19
N ALA A 594 32.06 34.80 -8.08
CA ALA A 594 31.16 33.65 -8.06
C ALA A 594 30.07 33.78 -9.14
N ASP A 595 29.74 32.68 -9.81
CA ASP A 595 28.66 32.65 -10.78
C ASP A 595 27.30 32.59 -10.06
N ILE A 596 26.46 33.57 -10.37
CA ILE A 596 25.18 33.83 -9.70
C ILE A 596 24.06 32.91 -10.19
N GLU A 597 24.19 32.34 -11.40
CA GLU A 597 23.19 31.49 -12.05
C GLU A 597 23.51 29.99 -12.01
N VAL A 598 24.49 29.61 -11.18
CA VAL A 598 24.77 28.21 -10.90
C VAL A 598 23.54 27.54 -10.30
N LYS A 599 23.25 26.32 -10.77
CA LYS A 599 22.13 25.50 -10.30
C LYS A 599 22.58 24.26 -9.54
N MET A 600 21.88 24.01 -8.44
CA MET A 600 21.86 22.75 -7.71
C MET A 600 21.21 21.62 -8.54
N ASN A 601 21.23 20.38 -8.02
CA ASN A 601 20.65 19.21 -8.72
C ASN A 601 19.13 19.33 -8.97
N ASP A 602 18.41 20.07 -8.13
CA ASP A 602 16.99 20.42 -8.23
C ASP A 602 16.71 21.63 -9.17
N GLY A 603 17.75 22.20 -9.77
CA GLY A 603 17.65 23.37 -10.64
C GLY A 603 17.58 24.72 -9.90
N ARG A 604 17.56 24.73 -8.56
CA ARG A 604 17.49 25.96 -7.76
C ARG A 604 18.81 26.72 -7.80
N THR A 605 18.73 28.05 -7.84
CA THR A 605 19.87 28.99 -7.76
C THR A 605 19.95 29.63 -6.37
N ALA A 606 21.01 30.39 -6.10
CA ALA A 606 21.14 31.17 -4.87
C ALA A 606 19.94 32.11 -4.62
N LEU A 607 19.31 32.64 -5.69
CA LEU A 607 18.11 33.48 -5.58
C LEU A 607 16.87 32.67 -5.15
N HIS A 608 16.75 31.41 -5.57
CA HIS A 608 15.67 30.52 -5.11
C HIS A 608 15.84 30.18 -3.63
N LEU A 609 17.07 29.97 -3.14
CA LEU A 609 17.32 29.73 -1.72
C LEU A 609 17.02 30.97 -0.86
N ALA A 610 17.44 32.16 -1.30
CA ALA A 610 17.09 33.40 -0.63
C ALA A 610 15.56 33.68 -0.64
N ALA A 611 14.85 33.17 -1.65
CA ALA A 611 13.39 33.23 -1.74
C ALA A 611 12.65 32.14 -0.95
N CYS A 612 13.31 31.03 -0.59
CA CYS A 612 12.77 29.95 0.23
C CYS A 612 12.94 30.23 1.74
N TYR A 613 13.94 31.03 2.11
CA TYR A 613 14.26 31.30 3.52
C TYR A 613 14.24 32.81 3.84
N GLY A 614 13.39 33.58 3.17
CA GLY A 614 13.04 34.96 3.58
C GLY A 614 14.15 36.01 3.54
N HIS A 615 15.35 35.66 3.05
CA HIS A 615 16.57 36.47 3.14
C HIS A 615 16.56 37.67 2.18
N GLU A 616 15.70 38.63 2.45
CA GLU A 616 15.43 39.81 1.60
C GLU A 616 16.70 40.57 1.22
N SER A 617 17.65 40.75 2.14
CA SER A 617 18.89 41.47 1.83
C SER A 617 19.83 40.67 0.92
N VAL A 618 19.88 39.34 1.05
CA VAL A 618 20.61 38.48 0.10
C VAL A 618 19.92 38.46 -1.26
N ALA A 619 18.59 38.34 -1.30
CA ALA A 619 17.81 38.41 -2.54
C ALA A 619 18.02 39.77 -3.25
N ARG A 620 18.04 40.87 -2.49
CA ARG A 620 18.30 42.23 -2.98
C ARG A 620 19.70 42.37 -3.55
N LEU A 621 20.71 41.90 -2.82
CA LEU A 621 22.11 41.84 -3.25
C LEU A 621 22.27 41.02 -4.54
N LEU A 622 21.67 39.83 -4.63
CA LEU A 622 21.74 38.97 -5.81
C LEU A 622 21.14 39.68 -7.04
N LEU A 623 19.98 40.32 -6.91
CA LEU A 623 19.37 41.09 -7.99
C LEU A 623 20.18 42.33 -8.39
N GLU A 624 20.87 42.97 -7.45
CA GLU A 624 21.76 44.10 -7.73
C GLU A 624 23.09 43.69 -8.37
N LYS A 625 23.49 42.42 -8.22
CA LYS A 625 24.59 41.78 -8.95
C LYS A 625 24.13 41.11 -10.27
N GLY A 626 22.84 41.14 -10.59
CA GLY A 626 22.29 40.75 -11.90
C GLY A 626 21.60 39.39 -11.99
N ALA A 627 21.18 38.79 -10.87
CA ALA A 627 20.43 37.52 -10.88
C ALA A 627 19.12 37.62 -11.68
N GLY A 628 18.76 36.54 -12.38
CA GLY A 628 17.59 36.46 -13.25
C GLY A 628 16.30 36.12 -12.48
N LEU A 629 15.36 37.07 -12.43
CA LEU A 629 14.05 36.90 -11.79
C LEU A 629 13.24 35.71 -12.33
N GLU A 630 13.28 35.50 -13.65
CA GLU A 630 12.51 34.45 -14.35
C GLU A 630 13.29 33.14 -14.55
N VAL A 631 14.42 32.98 -13.87
CA VAL A 631 15.14 31.71 -13.88
C VAL A 631 14.29 30.68 -13.14
N LYS A 632 14.19 29.49 -13.73
CA LYS A 632 13.31 28.41 -13.24
C LYS A 632 14.09 27.22 -12.69
N ASP A 633 13.62 26.63 -11.59
CA ASP A 633 14.10 25.34 -11.11
C ASP A 633 13.52 24.16 -11.93
N ASN A 634 13.83 22.92 -11.53
CA ASN A 634 13.34 21.73 -12.25
C ASN A 634 11.80 21.59 -12.19
N TYR A 635 11.17 22.12 -11.13
CA TYR A 635 9.72 22.21 -10.97
C TYR A 635 9.10 23.40 -11.75
N ARG A 636 9.88 24.04 -12.64
CA ARG A 636 9.50 25.22 -13.43
C ARG A 636 9.12 26.43 -12.58
N MET A 637 9.35 26.42 -11.28
CA MET A 637 9.07 27.53 -10.37
C MET A 637 10.13 28.60 -10.52
N THR A 638 9.72 29.87 -10.44
CA THR A 638 10.64 31.02 -10.34
C THR A 638 10.83 31.41 -8.88
N ALA A 639 11.78 32.31 -8.58
CA ALA A 639 11.96 32.81 -7.22
C ALA A 639 10.68 33.44 -6.63
N LEU A 640 9.82 34.08 -7.44
CA LEU A 640 8.51 34.57 -6.98
C LEU A 640 7.54 33.44 -6.62
N HIS A 641 7.55 32.32 -7.36
CA HIS A 641 6.74 31.15 -7.00
C HIS A 641 7.17 30.62 -5.64
N VAL A 642 8.49 30.46 -5.42
CA VAL A 642 9.02 30.01 -4.13
C VAL A 642 8.65 30.99 -3.00
N ALA A 643 8.87 32.30 -3.17
CA ALA A 643 8.50 33.29 -2.16
C ALA A 643 6.99 33.30 -1.83
N ALA A 644 6.13 33.16 -2.85
CA ALA A 644 4.67 33.12 -2.67
C ALA A 644 4.13 31.75 -2.21
N PHE A 645 4.87 30.68 -2.48
CA PHE A 645 4.68 29.38 -1.87
C PHE A 645 4.92 29.48 -0.36
N ASN A 646 6.05 30.07 0.04
CA ASN A 646 6.59 29.96 1.39
C ASN A 646 5.94 30.95 2.38
N GLY A 647 5.51 32.13 1.89
CA GLY A 647 4.91 33.20 2.70
C GLY A 647 5.70 34.51 2.76
N HIS A 648 6.86 34.57 2.11
CA HIS A 648 7.86 35.65 2.18
C HIS A 648 7.42 36.97 1.52
N GLU A 649 6.51 37.70 2.15
CA GLU A 649 5.93 38.95 1.65
C GLU A 649 7.00 39.99 1.26
N ALA A 650 8.02 40.18 2.09
CA ALA A 650 9.11 41.14 1.82
C ALA A 650 9.92 40.78 0.57
N VAL A 651 10.18 39.49 0.34
CA VAL A 651 10.94 39.00 -0.83
C VAL A 651 10.07 39.04 -2.09
N ALA A 652 8.80 38.63 -2.00
CA ALA A 652 7.83 38.78 -3.09
C ALA A 652 7.67 40.26 -3.50
N ARG A 653 7.61 41.18 -2.52
CA ARG A 653 7.53 42.64 -2.74
C ARG A 653 8.74 43.16 -3.49
N LEU A 654 9.95 42.76 -3.07
CA LEU A 654 11.20 43.07 -3.77
C LEU A 654 11.18 42.61 -5.24
N PHE A 655 10.73 41.39 -5.53
CA PHE A 655 10.66 40.87 -6.90
C PHE A 655 9.65 41.65 -7.75
N LEU A 656 8.47 41.96 -7.19
CA LEU A 656 7.41 42.77 -7.81
C LEU A 656 7.75 44.27 -7.92
N GLU A 657 8.81 44.73 -7.28
CA GLU A 657 9.40 46.08 -7.47
C GLU A 657 10.53 46.07 -8.49
N LYS A 658 11.25 44.95 -8.64
CA LYS A 658 12.31 44.76 -9.65
C LYS A 658 11.77 44.33 -11.02
N GLY A 659 10.47 44.05 -11.14
CA GLY A 659 9.78 43.88 -12.42
C GLY A 659 9.63 42.44 -12.92
N VAL A 660 9.55 41.47 -12.00
CA VAL A 660 9.14 40.08 -12.30
C VAL A 660 7.75 40.05 -12.96
N ASP A 661 7.52 39.14 -13.90
CA ASP A 661 6.19 38.90 -14.49
C ASP A 661 5.33 38.05 -13.54
N ILE A 662 4.26 38.66 -13.06
CA ILE A 662 3.36 38.13 -12.05
C ILE A 662 2.50 36.96 -12.54
N GLU A 663 2.32 36.82 -13.87
CA GLU A 663 1.52 35.77 -14.50
C GLU A 663 2.36 34.63 -15.10
N VAL A 664 3.65 34.59 -14.82
CA VAL A 664 4.48 33.42 -15.13
C VAL A 664 3.90 32.20 -14.41
N LYS A 665 3.84 31.08 -15.13
CA LYS A 665 3.30 29.82 -14.63
C LYS A 665 4.39 28.83 -14.27
N GLY A 666 4.31 28.25 -13.07
CA GLY A 666 5.20 27.21 -12.53
C GLY A 666 4.96 25.83 -13.16
N ASN A 667 5.05 24.77 -12.36
CA ASN A 667 4.48 23.48 -12.76
C ASN A 667 2.94 23.59 -12.84
N ASN A 668 2.31 22.63 -13.53
CA ASN A 668 0.85 22.49 -13.63
C ASN A 668 0.08 23.75 -14.09
N GLY A 669 0.76 24.77 -14.63
CA GLY A 669 0.12 26.02 -15.04
C GLY A 669 -0.26 26.96 -13.88
N MET A 670 0.10 26.65 -12.64
CA MET A 670 -0.17 27.48 -11.45
C MET A 670 0.66 28.77 -11.49
N THR A 671 0.12 29.88 -11.00
CA THR A 671 0.86 31.15 -10.80
C THR A 671 1.19 31.37 -9.32
N ALA A 672 2.03 32.37 -9.00
CA ALA A 672 2.34 32.74 -7.62
C ALA A 672 1.08 33.01 -6.76
N LEU A 673 -0.01 33.53 -7.35
CA LEU A 673 -1.27 33.74 -6.66
C LEU A 673 -1.99 32.43 -6.28
N HIS A 674 -1.84 31.37 -7.07
CA HIS A 674 -2.40 30.05 -6.75
C HIS A 674 -1.67 29.43 -5.55
N LEU A 675 -0.35 29.60 -5.47
CA LEU A 675 0.45 29.09 -4.35
C LEU A 675 0.12 29.86 -3.06
N ALA A 676 0.14 31.19 -3.09
CA ALA A 676 -0.27 32.01 -1.95
C ALA A 676 -1.72 31.73 -1.49
N ALA A 677 -2.60 31.31 -2.41
CA ALA A 677 -3.97 30.91 -2.10
C ALA A 677 -4.09 29.53 -1.43
N SER A 678 -3.33 28.53 -1.89
CA SER A 678 -3.39 27.16 -1.34
C SER A 678 -2.69 27.01 0.02
N TYR A 679 -1.74 27.90 0.34
CA TYR A 679 -0.92 27.86 1.56
C TYR A 679 -1.23 29.00 2.55
N ALA A 680 -2.45 29.57 2.50
CA ALA A 680 -2.98 30.57 3.44
C ALA A 680 -2.24 31.93 3.52
N HIS A 681 -1.33 32.24 2.59
CA HIS A 681 -0.47 33.42 2.63
C HIS A 681 -1.21 34.71 2.19
N GLU A 682 -2.18 35.13 3.00
CA GLU A 682 -3.06 36.28 2.74
C GLU A 682 -2.28 37.57 2.43
N ALA A 683 -1.18 37.83 3.14
CA ALA A 683 -0.33 39.00 2.92
C ALA A 683 0.31 39.01 1.51
N VAL A 684 0.83 37.86 1.05
CA VAL A 684 1.38 37.73 -0.31
C VAL A 684 0.27 37.78 -1.36
N ALA A 685 -0.85 37.12 -1.11
CA ALA A 685 -2.02 37.14 -2.00
C ALA A 685 -2.56 38.57 -2.19
N ARG A 686 -2.61 39.35 -1.10
CA ARG A 686 -3.00 40.78 -1.09
C ARG A 686 -2.03 41.63 -1.90
N LEU A 687 -0.72 41.47 -1.67
CA LEU A 687 0.35 42.13 -2.42
C LEU A 687 0.30 41.82 -3.92
N LEU A 688 0.11 40.55 -4.30
CA LEU A 688 -0.02 40.13 -5.70
C LEU A 688 -1.22 40.81 -6.38
N LEU A 689 -2.36 40.89 -5.69
CA LEU A 689 -3.56 41.56 -6.21
C LEU A 689 -3.43 43.09 -6.26
N GLU A 690 -2.70 43.71 -5.34
CA GLU A 690 -2.31 45.13 -5.45
C GLU A 690 -1.40 45.41 -6.66
N LYS A 691 -0.56 44.43 -7.02
CA LYS A 691 0.26 44.43 -8.23
C LYS A 691 -0.49 43.92 -9.48
N ARG A 692 -1.81 43.71 -9.38
CA ARG A 692 -2.76 43.33 -10.44
C ARG A 692 -2.64 41.90 -10.99
N ALA A 693 -2.32 40.93 -10.12
CA ALA A 693 -2.48 39.52 -10.46
C ALA A 693 -3.93 39.18 -10.88
N GLY A 694 -4.09 38.27 -11.84
CA GLY A 694 -5.38 37.86 -12.39
C GLY A 694 -6.09 36.80 -11.54
N LEU A 695 -7.16 37.19 -10.85
CA LEU A 695 -7.98 36.29 -10.02
C LEU A 695 -8.51 35.06 -10.79
N GLU A 696 -8.88 35.25 -12.05
CA GLU A 696 -9.50 34.22 -12.90
C GLU A 696 -8.51 33.54 -13.87
N VAL A 697 -7.20 33.71 -13.64
CA VAL A 697 -6.19 32.93 -14.35
C VAL A 697 -6.29 31.48 -13.89
N LYS A 698 -6.21 30.55 -14.86
CA LYS A 698 -6.40 29.12 -14.62
C LYS A 698 -5.13 28.30 -14.77
N ASP A 699 -5.00 27.26 -13.96
CA ASP A 699 -3.99 26.20 -14.10
C ASP A 699 -4.36 25.19 -15.22
N ILE A 700 -3.70 24.02 -15.30
CA ILE A 700 -4.04 22.99 -16.32
C ILE A 700 -5.39 22.32 -16.08
N ASP A 701 -5.80 22.12 -14.82
CA ASP A 701 -7.07 21.50 -14.44
C ASP A 701 -8.25 22.48 -14.43
N GLY A 702 -7.98 23.76 -14.72
CA GLY A 702 -8.95 24.83 -14.80
C GLY A 702 -9.28 25.47 -13.46
N TRP A 703 -8.55 25.15 -12.39
CA TRP A 703 -8.67 25.80 -11.09
C TRP A 703 -8.23 27.26 -11.21
N THR A 704 -8.84 28.12 -10.40
CA THR A 704 -8.37 29.48 -10.13
C THR A 704 -7.85 29.56 -8.69
N ALA A 705 -7.20 30.66 -8.31
CA ALA A 705 -6.71 30.85 -6.95
C ALA A 705 -7.83 30.68 -5.88
N LEU A 706 -9.08 31.07 -6.19
CA LEU A 706 -10.23 30.87 -5.30
C LEU A 706 -10.58 29.38 -5.07
N HIS A 707 -10.33 28.50 -6.05
CA HIS A 707 -10.50 27.06 -5.89
C HIS A 707 -9.46 26.48 -4.92
N GLY A 708 -8.21 26.95 -4.98
CA GLY A 708 -7.16 26.59 -4.01
C GLY A 708 -7.56 26.98 -2.59
N ALA A 709 -7.88 28.26 -2.36
CA ALA A 709 -8.34 28.74 -1.05
C ALA A 709 -9.56 27.98 -0.53
N ALA A 710 -10.52 27.62 -1.41
CA ALA A 710 -11.69 26.84 -1.04
C ALA A 710 -11.42 25.36 -0.73
N SER A 711 -10.47 24.74 -1.43
CA SER A 711 -10.09 23.33 -1.22
C SER A 711 -9.35 23.11 0.10
N TYR A 712 -8.59 24.10 0.56
CA TYR A 712 -7.76 24.01 1.77
C TYR A 712 -8.33 24.78 2.99
N GLY A 713 -9.48 25.44 2.86
CA GLY A 713 -10.21 26.03 4.00
C GLY A 713 -9.84 27.47 4.35
N HIS A 714 -9.12 28.17 3.48
CA HIS A 714 -8.46 29.44 3.78
C HIS A 714 -9.42 30.64 3.69
N GLU A 715 -10.35 30.70 4.64
CA GLU A 715 -11.46 31.67 4.69
C GLU A 715 -11.00 33.13 4.51
N ALA A 716 -9.90 33.55 5.15
CA ALA A 716 -9.38 34.91 5.04
C ALA A 716 -8.91 35.26 3.61
N VAL A 717 -8.25 34.31 2.92
CA VAL A 717 -7.80 34.50 1.52
C VAL A 717 -8.98 34.45 0.57
N ALA A 718 -9.93 33.53 0.79
CA ALA A 718 -11.16 33.44 0.02
C ALA A 718 -12.00 34.74 0.15
N ARG A 719 -12.09 35.30 1.36
CA ARG A 719 -12.74 36.59 1.66
C ARG A 719 -12.08 37.74 0.92
N LEU A 720 -10.75 37.84 0.97
CA LEU A 720 -9.96 38.81 0.22
C LEU A 720 -10.22 38.72 -1.30
N PHE A 721 -10.27 37.51 -1.87
CA PHE A 721 -10.53 37.34 -3.30
C PHE A 721 -11.92 37.80 -3.72
N LEU A 722 -12.93 37.53 -2.90
CA LEU A 722 -14.31 38.00 -3.14
C LEU A 722 -14.44 39.53 -2.95
N GLU A 723 -13.71 40.13 -2.01
CA GLU A 723 -13.59 41.58 -1.88
C GLU A 723 -12.87 42.25 -3.06
N LYS A 724 -12.04 41.50 -3.79
CA LYS A 724 -11.36 41.94 -5.02
C LYS A 724 -12.12 41.56 -6.30
N GLY A 725 -13.27 40.89 -6.20
CA GLY A 725 -14.18 40.62 -7.30
C GLY A 725 -14.01 39.26 -8.00
N ALA A 726 -13.47 38.25 -7.31
CA ALA A 726 -13.40 36.88 -7.85
C ALA A 726 -14.78 36.26 -8.09
N GLY A 727 -14.90 35.43 -9.13
CA GLY A 727 -16.14 34.79 -9.54
C GLY A 727 -16.42 33.47 -8.83
N LEU A 728 -17.47 33.43 -8.01
CA LEU A 728 -17.92 32.22 -7.30
C LEU A 728 -18.30 31.07 -8.26
N GLU A 729 -18.92 31.41 -9.40
CA GLU A 729 -19.43 30.45 -10.40
C GLU A 729 -18.43 30.07 -11.49
N VAL A 730 -17.16 30.45 -11.35
CA VAL A 730 -16.12 29.98 -12.27
C VAL A 730 -15.88 28.50 -12.02
N LYS A 731 -15.95 27.69 -13.08
CA LYS A 731 -15.82 26.23 -13.02
C LYS A 731 -14.47 25.74 -13.54
N ASN A 732 -13.90 24.73 -12.89
CA ASN A 732 -12.74 23.99 -13.41
C ASN A 732 -13.13 23.04 -14.57
N ASN A 733 -12.17 22.30 -15.14
CA ASN A 733 -12.42 21.40 -16.29
C ASN A 733 -13.45 20.29 -15.99
N HIS A 734 -13.60 19.93 -14.72
CA HIS A 734 -14.54 18.92 -14.22
C HIS A 734 -15.92 19.51 -13.83
N GLY A 735 -16.13 20.81 -14.04
CA GLY A 735 -17.38 21.52 -13.73
C GLY A 735 -17.53 21.98 -12.27
N TRP A 736 -16.51 21.79 -11.44
CA TRP A 736 -16.55 22.17 -10.02
C TRP A 736 -16.41 23.67 -9.87
N THR A 737 -17.24 24.30 -9.04
CA THR A 737 -17.04 25.67 -8.53
C THR A 737 -16.28 25.62 -7.20
N ALA A 738 -15.81 26.77 -6.70
CA ALA A 738 -15.18 26.87 -5.39
C ALA A 738 -16.06 26.30 -4.25
N LEU A 739 -17.39 26.46 -4.32
CA LEU A 739 -18.34 25.92 -3.34
C LEU A 739 -18.35 24.37 -3.30
N HIS A 740 -18.10 23.69 -4.43
CA HIS A 740 -17.97 22.23 -4.45
C HIS A 740 -16.74 21.73 -3.68
N PHE A 741 -15.64 22.50 -3.71
CA PHE A 741 -14.41 22.16 -2.98
C PHE A 741 -14.59 22.36 -1.47
N ALA A 742 -15.20 23.46 -1.05
CA ALA A 742 -15.56 23.67 0.35
C ALA A 742 -16.52 22.57 0.85
N ALA A 743 -17.50 22.17 0.02
CA ALA A 743 -18.46 21.10 0.33
C ALA A 743 -17.85 19.69 0.43
N ARG A 744 -16.78 19.40 -0.33
CA ARG A 744 -16.10 18.10 -0.30
C ARG A 744 -15.18 17.94 0.91
N ASN A 745 -14.63 19.04 1.40
CA ASN A 745 -13.49 19.03 2.33
C ASN A 745 -13.83 19.60 3.72
N ASP A 746 -15.11 19.61 4.11
CA ASP A 746 -15.66 20.06 5.40
C ASP A 746 -15.39 21.55 5.77
N HIS A 747 -15.21 22.42 4.78
CA HIS A 747 -14.87 23.83 5.03
C HIS A 747 -16.11 24.70 5.26
N GLU A 748 -16.84 24.42 6.34
CA GLU A 748 -18.12 25.06 6.68
C GLU A 748 -18.06 26.60 6.66
N ALA A 749 -17.02 27.20 7.25
CA ALA A 749 -16.83 28.65 7.28
C ALA A 749 -16.65 29.26 5.87
N VAL A 750 -15.96 28.56 4.97
CA VAL A 750 -15.77 28.99 3.58
C VAL A 750 -17.06 28.83 2.77
N ALA A 751 -17.76 27.70 2.95
CA ALA A 751 -19.08 27.48 2.34
C ALA A 751 -20.09 28.57 2.80
N ARG A 752 -20.10 28.89 4.10
CA ARG A 752 -20.94 29.94 4.69
C ARG A 752 -20.64 31.32 4.09
N LEU A 753 -19.36 31.68 3.98
CA LEU A 753 -18.90 32.90 3.31
C LEU A 753 -19.35 32.96 1.83
N PHE A 754 -19.25 31.85 1.09
CA PHE A 754 -19.64 31.81 -0.33
C PHE A 754 -21.14 32.00 -0.53
N LEU A 755 -21.97 31.36 0.30
CA LEU A 755 -23.42 31.54 0.27
C LEU A 755 -23.82 32.97 0.68
N GLU A 756 -23.16 33.56 1.68
CA GLU A 756 -23.34 34.97 2.08
C GLU A 756 -22.91 35.97 0.99
N LYS A 757 -22.06 35.55 0.05
CA LYS A 757 -21.65 36.32 -1.13
C LYS A 757 -22.44 35.97 -2.40
N GLY A 758 -23.43 35.09 -2.31
CA GLY A 758 -24.36 34.78 -3.40
C GLY A 758 -23.90 33.69 -4.38
N ALA A 759 -23.12 32.71 -3.92
CA ALA A 759 -22.83 31.49 -4.70
C ALA A 759 -24.11 30.69 -4.97
N ASP A 760 -24.18 30.03 -6.13
CA ASP A 760 -25.27 29.13 -6.48
C ASP A 760 -25.16 27.81 -5.69
N ILE A 761 -26.08 27.63 -4.75
CA ILE A 761 -26.16 26.45 -3.88
C ILE A 761 -26.50 25.17 -4.66
N GLU A 762 -27.15 25.30 -5.82
CA GLU A 762 -27.48 24.19 -6.73
C GLU A 762 -26.57 24.13 -7.96
N ALA A 763 -25.41 24.81 -7.92
CA ALA A 763 -24.41 24.72 -8.97
C ALA A 763 -24.06 23.25 -9.26
N LYS A 764 -24.21 22.79 -10.50
CA LYS A 764 -23.88 21.41 -10.89
C LYS A 764 -22.51 21.26 -11.52
N ARG A 765 -21.73 20.26 -11.09
CA ARG A 765 -20.54 19.76 -11.80
C ARG A 765 -20.92 18.79 -12.92
N ASN A 766 -19.95 18.29 -13.70
CA ASN A 766 -20.21 17.61 -14.99
C ASN A 766 -21.09 16.33 -14.91
N ASP A 767 -21.18 15.66 -13.76
CA ASP A 767 -22.05 14.49 -13.53
C ASP A 767 -23.40 14.85 -12.87
N GLY A 768 -23.74 16.14 -12.78
CA GLY A 768 -25.01 16.63 -12.25
C GLY A 768 -25.10 16.72 -10.72
N SER A 769 -24.07 16.32 -9.97
CA SER A 769 -24.02 16.55 -8.51
C SER A 769 -23.89 18.04 -8.16
N THR A 770 -24.45 18.40 -7.00
CA THR A 770 -24.39 19.74 -6.39
C THR A 770 -23.49 19.74 -5.14
N PRO A 771 -23.18 20.89 -4.51
CA PRO A 771 -22.49 20.95 -3.21
C PRO A 771 -23.09 20.01 -2.14
N LEU A 772 -24.42 19.96 -2.00
CA LEU A 772 -25.08 19.07 -1.02
C LEU A 772 -24.81 17.58 -1.29
N HIS A 773 -24.72 17.17 -2.57
CA HIS A 773 -24.32 15.80 -2.91
C HIS A 773 -22.89 15.48 -2.45
N LEU A 774 -21.98 16.46 -2.49
CA LEU A 774 -20.59 16.27 -2.06
C LEU A 774 -20.46 16.22 -0.55
N ALA A 775 -21.14 17.10 0.19
CA ALA A 775 -21.17 17.04 1.65
C ALA A 775 -21.74 15.68 2.13
N ALA A 776 -22.89 15.28 1.57
CA ALA A 776 -23.53 14.00 1.87
C ALA A 776 -22.71 12.78 1.47
N SER A 777 -21.95 12.84 0.36
CA SER A 777 -21.07 11.74 -0.07
C SER A 777 -19.81 11.58 0.79
N ASN A 778 -19.42 12.59 1.59
CA ASN A 778 -18.18 12.57 2.39
C ASN A 778 -18.42 12.62 3.91
N GLY A 779 -19.67 12.70 4.37
CA GLY A 779 -20.04 12.62 5.80
C GLY A 779 -20.18 13.96 6.52
N HIS A 780 -20.10 15.08 5.79
CA HIS A 780 -19.94 16.41 6.37
C HIS A 780 -21.28 17.00 6.82
N GLU A 781 -21.79 16.53 7.96
CA GLU A 781 -23.08 16.92 8.55
C GLU A 781 -23.19 18.44 8.77
N SER A 782 -22.14 19.06 9.31
CA SER A 782 -21.87 20.50 9.39
C SER A 782 -22.28 21.26 8.12
N VAL A 783 -21.68 20.88 6.98
CA VAL A 783 -21.84 21.57 5.70
C VAL A 783 -23.15 21.20 5.02
N ALA A 784 -23.61 19.95 5.17
CA ALA A 784 -24.93 19.52 4.71
C ALA A 784 -26.05 20.30 5.42
N ARG A 785 -25.95 20.46 6.74
CA ARG A 785 -26.89 21.23 7.57
C ARG A 785 -26.89 22.70 7.17
N LEU A 786 -25.72 23.30 6.98
CA LEU A 786 -25.59 24.66 6.43
C LEU A 786 -26.30 24.81 5.07
N PHE A 787 -26.18 23.84 4.17
CA PHE A 787 -26.86 23.92 2.86
C PHE A 787 -28.38 23.84 2.99
N LEU A 788 -28.90 22.96 3.84
CA LEU A 788 -30.34 22.83 4.10
C LEU A 788 -30.89 24.09 4.79
N GLU A 789 -30.20 24.62 5.81
CA GLU A 789 -30.51 25.93 6.44
C GLU A 789 -30.54 27.11 5.44
N LYS A 790 -29.83 26.99 4.31
CA LYS A 790 -29.75 28.01 3.26
C LYS A 790 -30.68 27.73 2.08
N GLY A 791 -31.50 26.68 2.15
CA GLY A 791 -32.54 26.37 1.17
C GLY A 791 -32.07 25.57 -0.05
N ALA A 792 -31.07 24.71 0.11
CA ALA A 792 -30.73 23.69 -0.89
C ALA A 792 -31.92 22.74 -1.13
N ASP A 793 -32.13 22.30 -2.37
CA ASP A 793 -33.17 21.35 -2.72
C ASP A 793 -32.68 19.92 -2.49
N ILE A 794 -33.20 19.32 -1.42
CA ILE A 794 -32.83 18.00 -0.90
C ILE A 794 -33.10 16.86 -1.90
N GLU A 795 -34.00 17.07 -2.87
CA GLU A 795 -34.43 16.10 -3.88
C GLU A 795 -33.76 16.27 -5.25
N VAL A 796 -32.80 17.18 -5.37
CA VAL A 796 -32.01 17.32 -6.61
C VAL A 796 -31.28 16.02 -6.90
N LYS A 797 -31.34 15.59 -8.17
CA LYS A 797 -30.66 14.40 -8.67
C LYS A 797 -29.44 14.73 -9.52
N ASN A 798 -28.41 13.89 -9.40
CA ASN A 798 -27.29 13.82 -10.34
C ASN A 798 -27.70 13.03 -11.62
N ASN A 799 -26.77 12.87 -12.57
CA ASN A 799 -27.04 12.17 -13.84
C ASN A 799 -27.41 10.68 -13.68
N ASP A 800 -27.03 10.04 -12.57
CA ASP A 800 -27.43 8.65 -12.24
C ASP A 800 -28.82 8.56 -11.59
N GLY A 801 -29.48 9.70 -11.34
CA GLY A 801 -30.74 9.77 -10.60
C GLY A 801 -30.56 9.72 -9.08
N LYS A 802 -29.33 9.74 -8.56
CA LYS A 802 -29.03 9.70 -7.11
C LYS A 802 -29.25 11.10 -6.51
N THR A 803 -29.90 11.15 -5.34
CA THR A 803 -30.00 12.35 -4.48
C THR A 803 -28.88 12.37 -3.43
N ALA A 804 -28.81 13.42 -2.60
CA ALA A 804 -27.90 13.47 -1.46
C ALA A 804 -28.08 12.26 -0.51
N LEU A 805 -29.33 11.86 -0.23
CA LEU A 805 -29.67 10.73 0.63
C LEU A 805 -29.09 9.39 0.11
N HIS A 806 -29.09 9.19 -1.21
CA HIS A 806 -28.48 8.00 -1.83
C HIS A 806 -26.96 7.94 -1.62
N LEU A 807 -26.28 9.10 -1.63
CA LEU A 807 -24.82 9.15 -1.49
C LEU A 807 -24.38 8.99 -0.04
N ALA A 808 -25.10 9.58 0.92
CA ALA A 808 -24.90 9.32 2.33
C ALA A 808 -25.16 7.85 2.68
N ALA A 809 -26.26 7.28 2.19
CA ALA A 809 -26.64 5.89 2.43
C ALA A 809 -25.72 4.84 1.79
N ARG A 810 -25.00 5.18 0.73
CA ARG A 810 -24.01 4.29 0.11
C ARG A 810 -22.70 4.24 0.89
N ASN A 811 -22.35 5.32 1.59
CA ASN A 811 -21.03 5.54 2.17
C ASN A 811 -21.05 5.51 3.72
N ASP A 812 -22.08 4.90 4.30
CA ASP A 812 -22.35 4.73 5.75
C ASP A 812 -22.42 6.01 6.60
N HIS A 813 -22.80 7.13 5.99
CA HIS A 813 -22.86 8.43 6.67
C HIS A 813 -24.13 8.62 7.49
N GLU A 814 -24.34 7.80 8.53
CA GLU A 814 -25.59 7.73 9.31
C GLU A 814 -26.06 9.10 9.83
N ALA A 815 -25.16 9.94 10.36
CA ALA A 815 -25.49 11.28 10.83
C ALA A 815 -26.08 12.17 9.72
N VAL A 816 -25.59 12.04 8.48
CA VAL A 816 -26.12 12.80 7.34
C VAL A 816 -27.40 12.17 6.78
N VAL A 817 -27.53 10.83 6.81
CA VAL A 817 -28.81 10.16 6.50
C VAL A 817 -29.91 10.63 7.46
N ARG A 818 -29.59 10.71 8.76
CA ARG A 818 -30.47 11.19 9.82
C ARG A 818 -30.90 12.64 9.60
N LEU A 819 -29.93 13.54 9.40
CA LEU A 819 -30.19 14.94 9.05
C LEU A 819 -31.11 15.08 7.82
N LEU A 820 -30.82 14.35 6.74
CA LEU A 820 -31.59 14.46 5.49
C LEU A 820 -33.04 13.96 5.69
N LEU A 821 -33.25 12.91 6.48
CA LEU A 821 -34.59 12.42 6.80
C LEU A 821 -35.35 13.37 7.76
N GLU A 822 -34.65 14.00 8.71
CA GLU A 822 -35.22 15.01 9.62
C GLU A 822 -35.66 16.29 8.86
N GLU A 823 -34.89 16.72 7.87
CA GLU A 823 -35.23 17.83 6.94
C GLU A 823 -36.18 17.39 5.79
N GLY A 824 -36.70 16.15 5.83
CA GLY A 824 -37.82 15.71 5.01
C GLY A 824 -37.50 15.05 3.67
N ALA A 825 -36.30 14.51 3.47
CA ALA A 825 -35.93 13.76 2.27
C ALA A 825 -36.87 12.56 1.99
N GLY A 826 -37.16 12.31 0.72
CA GLY A 826 -38.04 11.25 0.26
C GLY A 826 -37.39 9.87 0.38
N ILE A 827 -37.76 9.14 1.43
CA ILE A 827 -37.16 7.84 1.79
C ILE A 827 -37.19 6.77 0.68
N GLU A 828 -38.27 6.72 -0.12
CA GLU A 828 -38.41 5.82 -1.29
C GLU A 828 -38.18 6.50 -2.65
N VAL A 829 -37.41 7.59 -2.68
CA VAL A 829 -37.01 8.20 -3.95
C VAL A 829 -36.06 7.25 -4.69
N LYS A 830 -36.29 7.08 -5.98
CA LYS A 830 -35.57 6.10 -6.83
C LYS A 830 -34.51 6.75 -7.72
N ARG A 831 -33.35 6.09 -7.88
CA ARG A 831 -32.35 6.40 -8.92
C ARG A 831 -32.73 5.78 -10.28
N ASN A 832 -31.92 5.96 -11.32
CA ASN A 832 -32.29 5.59 -12.71
C ASN A 832 -32.58 4.08 -12.91
N ASP A 833 -31.91 3.21 -12.15
CA ASP A 833 -32.16 1.76 -12.10
C ASP A 833 -33.39 1.35 -11.25
N GLY A 834 -34.13 2.33 -10.72
CA GLY A 834 -35.36 2.10 -9.97
C GLY A 834 -35.16 1.74 -8.50
N SER A 835 -33.95 1.53 -8.01
CA SER A 835 -33.69 1.24 -6.59
C SER A 835 -33.63 2.51 -5.73
N THR A 836 -33.68 2.37 -4.39
CA THR A 836 -33.76 3.48 -3.41
C THR A 836 -32.52 3.60 -2.51
N ALA A 837 -32.51 4.53 -1.56
CA ALA A 837 -31.40 4.69 -0.62
C ALA A 837 -31.20 3.46 0.29
N LEU A 838 -32.28 2.79 0.72
CA LEU A 838 -32.21 1.54 1.47
C LEU A 838 -31.55 0.40 0.67
N HIS A 839 -31.74 0.36 -0.65
CA HIS A 839 -31.07 -0.62 -1.52
C HIS A 839 -29.55 -0.41 -1.53
N LEU A 840 -29.08 0.85 -1.51
CA LEU A 840 -27.66 1.16 -1.42
C LEU A 840 -27.06 0.81 -0.05
N ALA A 841 -27.77 1.06 1.04
CA ALA A 841 -27.34 0.61 2.36
C ALA A 841 -27.23 -0.93 2.41
N ALA A 842 -28.21 -1.64 1.83
CA ALA A 842 -28.26 -3.09 1.80
C ALA A 842 -27.12 -3.74 0.99
N SER A 843 -26.77 -3.21 -0.18
CA SER A 843 -25.70 -3.77 -1.02
C SER A 843 -24.29 -3.50 -0.47
N ASN A 844 -24.12 -2.49 0.39
CA ASN A 844 -22.81 -2.12 0.95
C ASN A 844 -22.61 -2.62 2.40
N GLY A 845 -23.64 -3.20 3.03
CA GLY A 845 -23.56 -3.84 4.36
C GLY A 845 -23.92 -2.94 5.55
N HIS A 846 -24.44 -1.75 5.29
CA HIS A 846 -24.56 -0.65 6.25
C HIS A 846 -25.75 -0.82 7.19
N GLU A 847 -25.59 -1.67 8.21
CA GLU A 847 -26.68 -2.07 9.12
C GLU A 847 -27.28 -0.89 9.90
N ALA A 848 -26.46 0.05 10.36
CA ALA A 848 -26.92 1.21 11.12
C ALA A 848 -27.81 2.14 10.28
N VAL A 849 -27.36 2.47 9.06
CA VAL A 849 -28.15 3.21 8.06
C VAL A 849 -29.42 2.45 7.66
N ALA A 850 -29.32 1.13 7.41
CA ALA A 850 -30.47 0.30 7.08
C ALA A 850 -31.51 0.27 8.21
N ARG A 851 -31.06 0.21 9.47
CA ARG A 851 -31.90 0.26 10.68
C ARG A 851 -32.63 1.60 10.80
N LEU A 852 -31.91 2.70 10.59
CA LEU A 852 -32.47 4.06 10.59
C LEU A 852 -33.57 4.23 9.53
N PHE A 853 -33.37 3.70 8.31
CA PHE A 853 -34.40 3.72 7.27
C PHE A 853 -35.67 2.96 7.68
N LEU A 854 -35.54 1.78 8.30
CA LEU A 854 -36.71 1.01 8.75
C LEU A 854 -37.43 1.66 9.94
N GLU A 855 -36.72 2.41 10.77
CA GLU A 855 -37.28 3.16 11.89
C GLU A 855 -37.93 4.49 11.46
N THR A 856 -37.53 5.02 10.30
CA THR A 856 -38.18 6.16 9.62
C THR A 856 -39.25 5.73 8.59
N GLY A 857 -39.51 4.42 8.44
CA GLY A 857 -40.67 3.88 7.72
C GLY A 857 -40.43 3.39 6.29
N ALA A 858 -39.19 3.08 5.92
CA ALA A 858 -38.86 2.51 4.61
C ALA A 858 -39.55 1.16 4.34
N GLY A 859 -39.93 0.94 3.08
CA GLY A 859 -40.65 -0.25 2.63
C GLY A 859 -39.72 -1.40 2.26
N LEU A 860 -39.71 -2.47 3.07
CA LEU A 860 -38.88 -3.67 2.84
C LEU A 860 -39.07 -4.30 1.45
N GLU A 861 -40.30 -4.31 0.93
CA GLU A 861 -40.66 -4.91 -0.36
C GLU A 861 -40.74 -3.92 -1.53
N VAL A 862 -40.13 -2.74 -1.39
CA VAL A 862 -39.90 -1.85 -2.53
C VAL A 862 -38.90 -2.52 -3.46
N LYS A 863 -39.25 -2.59 -4.74
CA LYS A 863 -38.43 -3.23 -5.79
C LYS A 863 -37.78 -2.22 -6.72
N ASP A 864 -36.61 -2.54 -7.24
CA ASP A 864 -35.98 -1.84 -8.36
C ASP A 864 -36.51 -2.29 -9.74
N ASN A 865 -35.86 -1.88 -10.84
CA ASN A 865 -36.30 -2.22 -12.19
C ASN A 865 -36.14 -3.73 -12.52
N ASP A 866 -35.15 -4.41 -11.92
CA ASP A 866 -34.90 -5.84 -12.10
C ASP A 866 -35.73 -6.70 -11.11
N GLY A 867 -36.56 -6.04 -10.29
CA GLY A 867 -37.49 -6.66 -9.35
C GLY A 867 -36.87 -7.02 -8.01
N TRP A 868 -35.62 -6.60 -7.75
CA TRP A 868 -34.88 -6.90 -6.53
C TRP A 868 -35.36 -5.99 -5.40
N THR A 869 -35.48 -6.55 -4.20
CA THR A 869 -35.70 -5.78 -2.96
C THR A 869 -34.39 -5.57 -2.22
N ALA A 870 -34.38 -4.75 -1.16
CA ALA A 870 -33.20 -4.59 -0.30
C ALA A 870 -32.69 -5.94 0.25
N LEU A 871 -33.58 -6.91 0.54
CA LEU A 871 -33.19 -8.25 0.97
C LEU A 871 -32.48 -9.08 -0.13
N HIS A 872 -32.79 -8.85 -1.40
CA HIS A 872 -32.09 -9.48 -2.52
C HIS A 872 -30.65 -8.98 -2.63
N LEU A 873 -30.42 -7.68 -2.43
CA LEU A 873 -29.07 -7.10 -2.41
C LEU A 873 -28.25 -7.57 -1.20
N ALA A 874 -28.83 -7.52 0.01
CA ALA A 874 -28.18 -8.09 1.18
C ALA A 874 -27.85 -9.59 1.04
N ALA A 875 -28.60 -10.32 0.20
CA ALA A 875 -28.34 -11.73 -0.12
C ALA A 875 -27.31 -11.96 -1.23
N VAL A 876 -27.22 -11.09 -2.23
CA VAL A 876 -26.25 -11.22 -3.34
C VAL A 876 -24.84 -10.83 -2.90
N ASP A 877 -24.73 -9.81 -2.05
CA ASP A 877 -23.47 -9.25 -1.58
C ASP A 877 -22.98 -9.88 -0.24
N GLY A 878 -23.81 -10.69 0.41
CA GLY A 878 -23.42 -11.53 1.56
C GLY A 878 -23.64 -10.91 2.95
N HIS A 879 -24.34 -9.78 3.04
CA HIS A 879 -24.52 -8.96 4.24
C HIS A 879 -25.52 -9.56 5.24
N GLY A 880 -25.15 -10.68 5.86
CA GLY A 880 -26.00 -11.46 6.76
C GLY A 880 -26.53 -10.73 8.00
N ALA A 881 -25.88 -9.64 8.42
CA ALA A 881 -26.36 -8.79 9.51
C ALA A 881 -27.55 -7.91 9.07
N VAL A 882 -27.42 -7.24 7.92
CA VAL A 882 -28.53 -6.50 7.27
C VAL A 882 -29.68 -7.44 6.89
N ALA A 883 -29.36 -8.61 6.33
CA ALA A 883 -30.37 -9.61 5.98
C ALA A 883 -31.14 -10.13 7.22
N ARG A 884 -30.48 -10.24 8.38
CA ARG A 884 -31.11 -10.58 9.67
C ARG A 884 -32.05 -9.45 10.13
N LEU A 885 -31.58 -8.20 10.10
CA LEU A 885 -32.36 -7.02 10.45
C LEU A 885 -33.66 -6.93 9.63
N PHE A 886 -33.61 -7.15 8.31
CA PHE A 886 -34.78 -7.14 7.45
C PHE A 886 -35.80 -8.23 7.82
N LEU A 887 -35.33 -9.46 8.06
CA LEU A 887 -36.20 -10.57 8.48
C LEU A 887 -36.74 -10.42 9.91
N GLU A 888 -36.07 -9.65 10.77
CA GLU A 888 -36.56 -9.30 12.11
C GLU A 888 -37.54 -8.12 12.10
N LYS A 889 -37.45 -7.24 11.10
CA LYS A 889 -38.43 -6.17 10.83
C LYS A 889 -39.61 -6.65 9.96
N GLY A 890 -39.60 -7.90 9.50
CA GLY A 890 -40.74 -8.58 8.88
C GLY A 890 -40.74 -8.67 7.35
N ALA A 891 -39.57 -8.66 6.71
CA ALA A 891 -39.44 -8.83 5.26
C ALA A 891 -39.95 -10.21 4.78
N ASP A 892 -40.58 -10.25 3.61
CA ASP A 892 -41.06 -11.49 3.00
C ASP A 892 -39.93 -12.20 2.25
N ILE A 893 -39.49 -13.32 2.83
CA ILE A 893 -38.36 -14.13 2.35
C ILE A 893 -38.62 -14.82 1.01
N GLU A 894 -39.89 -14.92 0.59
CA GLU A 894 -40.32 -15.58 -0.66
C GLU A 894 -40.62 -14.61 -1.81
N VAL A 895 -40.34 -13.31 -1.63
CA VAL A 895 -40.40 -12.35 -2.73
C VAL A 895 -39.39 -12.74 -3.80
N LYS A 896 -39.83 -12.63 -5.07
CA LYS A 896 -39.09 -13.03 -6.26
C LYS A 896 -38.70 -11.83 -7.12
N ASP A 897 -37.53 -11.86 -7.74
CA ASP A 897 -37.14 -10.93 -8.81
C ASP A 897 -37.85 -11.20 -10.16
N ASN A 898 -37.49 -10.44 -11.20
CA ASN A 898 -38.03 -10.61 -12.54
C ASN A 898 -37.69 -11.98 -13.18
N ASP A 899 -36.58 -12.59 -12.77
CA ASP A 899 -36.18 -13.95 -13.18
C ASP A 899 -36.80 -15.04 -12.29
N GLY A 900 -37.66 -14.66 -11.33
CA GLY A 900 -38.34 -15.58 -10.44
C GLY A 900 -37.47 -16.13 -9.29
N ARG A 901 -36.24 -15.63 -9.12
CA ARG A 901 -35.31 -16.03 -8.04
C ARG A 901 -35.71 -15.35 -6.74
N THR A 902 -35.56 -16.03 -5.60
CA THR A 902 -35.71 -15.44 -4.26
C THR A 902 -34.33 -15.06 -3.67
N ALA A 903 -34.31 -14.35 -2.54
CA ALA A 903 -33.07 -14.03 -1.82
C ALA A 903 -32.19 -15.29 -1.55
N LEU A 904 -32.79 -16.45 -1.26
CA LEU A 904 -32.06 -17.72 -1.09
C LEU A 904 -31.35 -18.19 -2.37
N HIS A 905 -31.91 -17.92 -3.55
CA HIS A 905 -31.28 -18.23 -4.83
C HIS A 905 -30.03 -17.36 -5.05
N LEU A 906 -30.10 -16.06 -4.72
CA LEU A 906 -28.96 -15.14 -4.86
C LEU A 906 -27.83 -15.47 -3.88
N ALA A 907 -28.16 -15.75 -2.60
CA ALA A 907 -27.18 -16.23 -1.63
C ALA A 907 -26.53 -17.56 -2.08
N ALA A 908 -27.30 -18.45 -2.70
CA ALA A 908 -26.79 -19.72 -3.21
C ALA A 908 -25.89 -19.59 -4.44
N SER A 909 -26.19 -18.67 -5.35
CA SER A 909 -25.37 -18.42 -6.54
C SER A 909 -24.02 -17.79 -6.22
N ASN A 910 -23.91 -17.06 -5.10
CA ASN A 910 -22.71 -16.33 -4.71
C ASN A 910 -21.92 -17.00 -3.56
N GLY A 911 -22.43 -18.10 -2.99
CA GLY A 911 -21.70 -18.92 -2.00
C GLY A 911 -21.87 -18.48 -0.55
N HIS A 912 -22.81 -17.59 -0.25
CA HIS A 912 -22.98 -16.94 1.06
C HIS A 912 -23.65 -17.86 2.09
N GLU A 913 -22.92 -18.88 2.54
CA GLU A 913 -23.40 -19.94 3.43
C GLU A 913 -24.08 -19.41 4.71
N ALA A 914 -23.52 -18.40 5.36
CA ALA A 914 -24.09 -17.80 6.57
C ALA A 914 -25.46 -17.14 6.31
N VAL A 915 -25.65 -16.54 5.13
CA VAL A 915 -26.92 -15.91 4.73
C VAL A 915 -27.94 -16.98 4.32
N ALA A 916 -27.52 -17.97 3.53
CA ALA A 916 -28.36 -19.11 3.16
C ALA A 916 -28.83 -19.91 4.40
N ARG A 917 -27.96 -20.03 5.42
CA ARG A 917 -28.26 -20.66 6.73
C ARG A 917 -29.31 -19.87 7.50
N LEU A 918 -29.11 -18.56 7.65
CA LEU A 918 -30.08 -17.64 8.25
C LEU A 918 -31.45 -17.73 7.57
N PHE A 919 -31.49 -17.80 6.24
CA PHE A 919 -32.73 -17.87 5.48
C PHE A 919 -33.49 -19.18 5.72
N LEU A 920 -32.79 -20.32 5.76
CA LEU A 920 -33.39 -21.61 6.08
C LEU A 920 -33.81 -21.73 7.55
N GLU A 921 -33.13 -21.04 8.47
CA GLU A 921 -33.56 -20.89 9.87
C GLU A 921 -34.80 -20.00 10.03
N LYS A 922 -35.00 -19.04 9.11
CA LYS A 922 -36.17 -18.15 9.06
C LYS A 922 -37.32 -18.69 8.18
N GLY A 923 -37.16 -19.88 7.59
CA GLY A 923 -38.23 -20.63 6.92
C GLY A 923 -38.27 -20.57 5.38
N ALA A 924 -37.19 -20.12 4.73
CA ALA A 924 -37.12 -20.06 3.26
C ALA A 924 -37.38 -21.41 2.57
N GLY A 925 -38.11 -21.36 1.46
CA GLY A 925 -38.49 -22.51 0.63
C GLY A 925 -37.33 -23.05 -0.19
N LEU A 926 -36.65 -24.08 0.34
CA LEU A 926 -35.53 -24.75 -0.29
C LEU A 926 -35.82 -25.34 -1.70
N GLU A 927 -37.08 -25.73 -1.93
CA GLU A 927 -37.59 -26.29 -3.19
C GLU A 927 -38.31 -25.27 -4.10
N VAL A 928 -38.21 -23.98 -3.78
CA VAL A 928 -38.69 -22.91 -4.65
C VAL A 928 -37.82 -22.86 -5.91
N LYS A 929 -38.45 -22.48 -7.02
CA LYS A 929 -37.88 -22.48 -8.36
C LYS A 929 -38.01 -21.14 -9.06
N ASP A 930 -37.02 -20.79 -9.87
CA ASP A 930 -37.02 -19.64 -10.78
C ASP A 930 -37.73 -19.94 -12.12
N ILE A 931 -37.63 -19.04 -13.12
CA ILE A 931 -38.30 -19.21 -14.43
C ILE A 931 -37.80 -20.44 -15.22
N ASP A 932 -36.51 -20.74 -15.15
CA ASP A 932 -35.89 -21.90 -15.82
C ASP A 932 -35.97 -23.18 -14.99
N ARG A 933 -36.69 -23.10 -13.86
CA ARG A 933 -36.96 -24.17 -12.88
C ARG A 933 -35.73 -24.61 -12.09
N TRP A 934 -34.65 -23.82 -12.04
CA TRP A 934 -33.55 -24.08 -11.15
C TRP A 934 -34.00 -23.87 -9.70
N SER A 935 -33.48 -24.66 -8.77
CA SER A 935 -33.61 -24.40 -7.33
C SER A 935 -32.30 -23.82 -6.78
N ALA A 936 -32.29 -23.35 -5.54
CA ALA A 936 -31.08 -22.86 -4.90
C ALA A 936 -29.91 -23.89 -4.94
N LEU A 937 -30.20 -25.20 -4.87
CA LEU A 937 -29.19 -26.26 -5.03
C LEU A 937 -28.60 -26.34 -6.45
N HIS A 938 -29.36 -25.99 -7.50
CA HIS A 938 -28.82 -25.91 -8.87
C HIS A 938 -27.81 -24.76 -8.98
N LEU A 939 -28.13 -23.59 -8.43
CA LEU A 939 -27.23 -22.43 -8.42
C LEU A 939 -25.95 -22.70 -7.61
N ALA A 940 -26.07 -23.30 -6.42
CA ALA A 940 -24.91 -23.70 -5.62
C ALA A 940 -24.04 -24.73 -6.37
N ALA A 941 -24.64 -25.71 -7.04
CA ALA A 941 -23.90 -26.75 -7.78
C ALA A 941 -23.30 -26.26 -9.10
N SER A 942 -23.95 -25.34 -9.80
CA SER A 942 -23.46 -24.73 -11.05
C SER A 942 -22.25 -23.81 -10.82
N ASN A 943 -22.20 -23.15 -9.66
CA ASN A 943 -21.11 -22.23 -9.28
C ASN A 943 -20.04 -22.84 -8.37
N GLY A 944 -20.22 -24.09 -7.91
CA GLY A 944 -19.21 -24.83 -7.14
C GLY A 944 -19.22 -24.60 -5.62
N HIS A 945 -20.29 -24.01 -5.09
CA HIS A 945 -20.40 -23.59 -3.68
C HIS A 945 -20.69 -24.77 -2.74
N GLU A 946 -19.66 -25.58 -2.48
CA GLU A 946 -19.74 -26.83 -1.70
C GLU A 946 -20.38 -26.65 -0.32
N ALA A 947 -20.01 -25.59 0.42
CA ALA A 947 -20.54 -25.33 1.76
C ALA A 947 -22.05 -25.04 1.75
N VAL A 948 -22.54 -24.30 0.75
CA VAL A 948 -23.97 -24.03 0.57
C VAL A 948 -24.70 -25.29 0.12
N ALA A 949 -24.15 -26.04 -0.84
CA ALA A 949 -24.73 -27.32 -1.25
C ALA A 949 -24.81 -28.32 -0.08
N ARG A 950 -23.80 -28.32 0.81
CA ARG A 950 -23.74 -29.15 2.02
C ARG A 950 -24.85 -28.80 2.99
N LEU A 951 -25.01 -27.51 3.30
CA LEU A 951 -26.12 -26.97 4.10
C LEU A 951 -27.49 -27.38 3.53
N PHE A 952 -27.69 -27.26 2.22
CA PHE A 952 -28.96 -27.62 1.56
C PHE A 952 -29.25 -29.12 1.65
N LEU A 953 -28.22 -29.96 1.49
CA LEU A 953 -28.33 -31.41 1.63
C LEU A 953 -28.34 -31.89 3.10
N GLU A 954 -28.10 -31.00 4.06
CA GLU A 954 -28.40 -31.20 5.49
C GLU A 954 -29.81 -30.74 5.88
N LYS A 955 -30.48 -29.98 5.01
CA LYS A 955 -31.89 -29.57 5.09
C LYS A 955 -32.80 -30.36 4.14
N GLU A 956 -32.34 -31.54 3.70
CA GLU A 956 -33.09 -32.49 2.87
C GLU A 956 -33.52 -31.96 1.48
N ALA A 957 -32.73 -31.07 0.87
CA ALA A 957 -32.93 -30.64 -0.52
C ALA A 957 -32.99 -31.82 -1.50
N GLY A 958 -33.89 -31.74 -2.48
CA GLY A 958 -34.12 -32.79 -3.46
C GLY A 958 -32.98 -32.94 -4.46
N LEU A 959 -32.24 -34.05 -4.33
CA LEU A 959 -31.11 -34.42 -5.21
C LEU A 959 -31.51 -34.48 -6.69
N GLU A 960 -32.66 -35.10 -6.98
CA GLU A 960 -33.17 -35.34 -8.35
C GLU A 960 -34.23 -34.34 -8.81
N VAL A 961 -34.22 -33.15 -8.21
CA VAL A 961 -35.00 -32.00 -8.68
C VAL A 961 -34.48 -31.62 -10.06
N LYS A 962 -35.39 -31.39 -11.00
CA LYS A 962 -35.06 -31.08 -12.40
C LYS A 962 -35.44 -29.66 -12.83
N ASP A 963 -34.58 -29.06 -13.65
CA ASP A 963 -34.82 -27.79 -14.35
C ASP A 963 -35.66 -27.97 -15.64
N ILE A 964 -35.71 -26.95 -16.50
CA ILE A 964 -36.45 -26.98 -17.77
C ILE A 964 -35.84 -27.95 -18.81
N ASP A 965 -34.52 -28.14 -18.81
CA ASP A 965 -33.82 -29.09 -19.69
C ASP A 965 -33.68 -30.50 -19.08
N GLY A 966 -34.25 -30.68 -17.89
CA GLY A 966 -34.26 -31.95 -17.16
C GLY A 966 -32.95 -32.26 -16.45
N TRP A 967 -32.01 -31.31 -16.36
CA TRP A 967 -30.77 -31.45 -15.60
C TRP A 967 -31.06 -31.46 -14.10
N THR A 968 -30.17 -32.08 -13.34
CA THR A 968 -30.17 -32.05 -11.87
C THR A 968 -28.92 -31.33 -11.37
N ALA A 969 -28.84 -31.04 -10.07
CA ALA A 969 -27.65 -30.41 -9.48
C ALA A 969 -26.33 -31.15 -9.82
N LEU A 970 -26.36 -32.48 -9.93
CA LEU A 970 -25.21 -33.29 -10.32
C LEU A 970 -24.75 -33.04 -11.76
N HIS A 971 -25.67 -32.74 -12.67
CA HIS A 971 -25.36 -32.41 -14.07
C HIS A 971 -24.68 -31.03 -14.18
N HIS A 972 -25.16 -30.05 -13.41
CA HIS A 972 -24.57 -28.70 -13.36
C HIS A 972 -23.16 -28.74 -12.75
N ALA A 973 -22.97 -29.41 -11.61
CA ALA A 973 -21.65 -29.63 -11.03
C ALA A 973 -20.70 -30.37 -11.99
N ALA A 974 -21.21 -31.37 -12.73
CA ALA A 974 -20.41 -32.16 -13.66
C ALA A 974 -20.03 -31.41 -14.94
N SER A 975 -20.93 -30.58 -15.48
CA SER A 975 -20.68 -29.74 -16.66
C SER A 975 -19.65 -28.65 -16.39
N ASN A 976 -19.63 -28.12 -15.16
CA ASN A 976 -18.77 -26.98 -14.80
C ASN A 976 -17.49 -27.39 -14.06
N GLY A 977 -17.31 -28.68 -13.77
CA GLY A 977 -16.06 -29.24 -13.24
C GLY A 977 -15.95 -29.28 -11.71
N HIS A 978 -17.04 -29.02 -11.00
CA HIS A 978 -17.08 -28.85 -9.54
C HIS A 978 -17.04 -30.18 -8.79
N GLU A 979 -15.88 -30.83 -8.82
CA GLU A 979 -15.63 -32.17 -8.24
C GLU A 979 -16.12 -32.30 -6.80
N ALA A 980 -15.86 -31.30 -5.94
CA ALA A 980 -16.25 -31.34 -4.54
C ALA A 980 -17.78 -31.38 -4.34
N VAL A 981 -18.54 -30.59 -5.12
CA VAL A 981 -20.00 -30.62 -5.07
C VAL A 981 -20.55 -31.92 -5.68
N ALA A 982 -19.97 -32.38 -6.78
CA ALA A 982 -20.34 -33.66 -7.40
C ALA A 982 -20.09 -34.85 -6.44
N ARG A 983 -18.99 -34.82 -5.68
CA ARG A 983 -18.62 -35.80 -4.66
C ARG A 983 -19.64 -35.81 -3.51
N LEU A 984 -19.95 -34.63 -2.99
CA LEU A 984 -20.94 -34.41 -1.93
C LEU A 984 -22.34 -34.88 -2.34
N LEU A 985 -22.79 -34.57 -3.55
CA LEU A 985 -24.09 -35.02 -4.09
C LEU A 985 -24.17 -36.55 -4.16
N LEU A 986 -23.13 -37.21 -4.66
CA LEU A 986 -23.04 -38.68 -4.70
C LEU A 986 -22.91 -39.31 -3.31
N GLU A 987 -22.31 -38.63 -2.33
CA GLU A 987 -22.24 -39.08 -0.93
C GLU A 987 -23.56 -38.92 -0.18
N LYS A 988 -24.40 -37.98 -0.62
CA LYS A 988 -25.78 -37.82 -0.17
C LYS A 988 -26.78 -38.71 -0.93
N GLY A 989 -26.34 -39.41 -1.98
CA GLY A 989 -27.12 -40.43 -2.69
C GLY A 989 -27.76 -40.00 -4.00
N ALA A 990 -27.23 -38.96 -4.68
CA ALA A 990 -27.66 -38.61 -6.05
C ALA A 990 -27.48 -39.80 -7.01
N ASP A 991 -28.42 -39.98 -7.93
CA ASP A 991 -28.33 -41.01 -8.97
C ASP A 991 -27.46 -40.54 -10.14
N ILE A 992 -26.32 -41.22 -10.29
CA ILE A 992 -25.27 -40.93 -11.28
C ILE A 992 -25.70 -41.23 -12.72
N GLU A 993 -26.74 -42.05 -12.92
CA GLU A 993 -27.25 -42.48 -14.23
C GLU A 993 -28.54 -41.76 -14.66
N VAL A 994 -28.96 -40.72 -13.94
CA VAL A 994 -30.11 -39.91 -14.33
C VAL A 994 -29.90 -39.32 -15.72
N LYS A 995 -30.89 -39.55 -16.59
CA LYS A 995 -30.89 -39.03 -17.95
C LYS A 995 -31.65 -37.71 -18.06
N ILE A 996 -31.07 -36.77 -18.79
CA ILE A 996 -31.61 -35.45 -19.12
C ILE A 996 -32.26 -35.46 -20.52
N ASN A 997 -32.65 -34.29 -21.04
CA ASN A 997 -32.97 -34.14 -22.46
C ASN A 997 -31.83 -34.70 -23.34
N TYR A 998 -32.18 -35.29 -24.49
CA TYR A 998 -31.24 -36.06 -25.36
C TYR A 998 -30.64 -37.34 -24.74
N GLY A 999 -31.05 -37.76 -23.53
CA GLY A 999 -30.69 -39.06 -22.95
C GLY A 999 -29.27 -39.13 -22.36
N ARG A 1000 -28.59 -37.99 -22.23
CA ARG A 1000 -27.25 -37.88 -21.63
C ARG A 1000 -27.31 -37.99 -20.10
N THR A 1001 -26.22 -38.44 -19.50
CA THR A 1001 -25.99 -38.49 -18.05
C THR A 1001 -24.88 -37.50 -17.66
N ALA A 1002 -24.72 -37.19 -16.38
CA ALA A 1002 -23.72 -36.23 -15.90
C ALA A 1002 -22.29 -36.57 -16.37
N LEU A 1003 -21.97 -37.86 -16.49
CA LEU A 1003 -20.70 -38.36 -17.05
C LEU A 1003 -20.45 -37.91 -18.50
N HIS A 1004 -21.49 -37.80 -19.33
CA HIS A 1004 -21.36 -37.31 -20.71
C HIS A 1004 -20.97 -35.83 -20.75
N HIS A 1005 -21.48 -35.02 -19.81
CA HIS A 1005 -21.18 -33.58 -19.74
C HIS A 1005 -19.78 -33.32 -19.19
N ALA A 1006 -19.40 -34.01 -18.11
CA ALA A 1006 -18.02 -33.99 -17.61
C ALA A 1006 -17.00 -34.45 -18.68
N ALA A 1007 -17.36 -35.47 -19.46
CA ALA A 1007 -16.52 -35.96 -20.55
C ALA A 1007 -16.45 -35.02 -21.77
N SER A 1008 -17.56 -34.37 -22.14
CA SER A 1008 -17.62 -33.39 -23.23
C SER A 1008 -16.82 -32.12 -22.92
N ASN A 1009 -16.74 -31.74 -21.64
CA ASN A 1009 -16.08 -30.50 -21.20
C ASN A 1009 -14.66 -30.73 -20.66
N GLY A 1010 -14.20 -31.99 -20.56
CA GLY A 1010 -12.82 -32.34 -20.24
C GLY A 1010 -12.50 -32.46 -18.74
N HIS A 1011 -13.51 -32.52 -17.88
CA HIS A 1011 -13.38 -32.46 -16.42
C HIS A 1011 -12.89 -33.77 -15.81
N GLU A 1012 -11.59 -34.04 -15.97
CA GLU A 1012 -10.93 -35.30 -15.57
C GLU A 1012 -11.25 -35.72 -14.14
N ALA A 1013 -11.22 -34.79 -13.18
CA ALA A 1013 -11.46 -35.08 -11.77
C ALA A 1013 -12.89 -35.56 -11.49
N VAL A 1014 -13.89 -34.93 -12.13
CA VAL A 1014 -15.29 -35.38 -12.07
C VAL A 1014 -15.46 -36.74 -12.73
N VAL A 1015 -14.87 -36.94 -13.92
CA VAL A 1015 -14.91 -38.24 -14.62
C VAL A 1015 -14.28 -39.34 -13.75
N ARG A 1016 -13.15 -39.06 -13.10
CA ARG A 1016 -12.45 -39.97 -12.19
C ARG A 1016 -13.31 -40.36 -11.01
N LEU A 1017 -13.88 -39.38 -10.31
CA LEU A 1017 -14.86 -39.56 -9.24
C LEU A 1017 -16.04 -40.43 -9.70
N PHE A 1018 -16.62 -40.15 -10.87
CA PHE A 1018 -17.79 -40.88 -11.36
C PHE A 1018 -17.47 -42.34 -11.68
N LEU A 1019 -16.30 -42.62 -12.27
CA LEU A 1019 -15.82 -43.97 -12.54
C LEU A 1019 -15.28 -44.70 -11.30
N GLU A 1020 -15.08 -44.01 -10.18
CA GLU A 1020 -14.82 -44.59 -8.86
C GLU A 1020 -16.13 -44.88 -8.10
N LYS A 1021 -17.18 -44.09 -8.32
CA LYS A 1021 -18.53 -44.27 -7.75
C LYS A 1021 -19.40 -45.23 -8.60
N GLY A 1022 -18.90 -45.74 -9.72
CA GLY A 1022 -19.49 -46.85 -10.47
C GLY A 1022 -20.31 -46.48 -11.72
N ALA A 1023 -20.13 -45.27 -12.27
CA ALA A 1023 -20.83 -44.83 -13.47
C ALA A 1023 -20.62 -45.75 -14.69
N GLY A 1024 -21.67 -45.93 -15.48
CA GLY A 1024 -21.71 -46.83 -16.62
C GLY A 1024 -20.92 -46.33 -17.83
N LEU A 1025 -19.70 -46.85 -18.00
CA LEU A 1025 -18.79 -46.55 -19.12
C LEU A 1025 -19.47 -46.55 -20.51
N GLU A 1026 -20.32 -47.55 -20.75
CA GLU A 1026 -21.01 -47.78 -22.04
C GLU A 1026 -22.47 -47.33 -22.04
N MET A 1027 -22.86 -46.45 -21.10
CA MET A 1027 -24.17 -45.81 -21.13
C MET A 1027 -24.27 -44.88 -22.33
N LYS A 1028 -25.38 -45.00 -23.07
CA LYS A 1028 -25.60 -44.30 -24.34
C LYS A 1028 -26.63 -43.19 -24.24
N ASP A 1029 -26.38 -42.08 -24.93
CA ASP A 1029 -27.38 -41.04 -25.19
C ASP A 1029 -28.32 -41.41 -26.36
N ASN A 1030 -29.24 -40.52 -26.72
CA ASN A 1030 -30.25 -40.80 -27.77
C ASN A 1030 -29.63 -40.96 -29.18
N TYR A 1031 -28.39 -40.50 -29.40
CA TYR A 1031 -27.64 -40.71 -30.63
C TYR A 1031 -26.83 -42.01 -30.61
N GLY A 1032 -26.90 -42.77 -29.50
CA GLY A 1032 -26.13 -43.99 -29.30
C GLY A 1032 -24.68 -43.74 -28.88
N SER A 1033 -24.28 -42.48 -28.71
CA SER A 1033 -22.94 -42.08 -28.26
C SER A 1033 -22.75 -42.35 -26.78
N THR A 1034 -21.54 -42.74 -26.38
CA THR A 1034 -21.13 -42.90 -24.97
C THR A 1034 -20.28 -41.72 -24.49
N ALA A 1035 -19.96 -41.65 -23.20
CA ALA A 1035 -19.10 -40.59 -22.67
C ALA A 1035 -17.69 -40.57 -23.33
N LEU A 1036 -17.17 -41.71 -23.78
CA LEU A 1036 -15.92 -41.78 -24.57
C LEU A 1036 -16.07 -41.12 -25.96
N HIS A 1037 -17.24 -41.19 -26.59
CA HIS A 1037 -17.53 -40.50 -27.85
C HIS A 1037 -17.52 -38.97 -27.65
N CYS A 1038 -18.14 -38.49 -26.56
CA CYS A 1038 -18.14 -37.07 -26.19
C CYS A 1038 -16.71 -36.54 -25.94
N ALA A 1039 -15.89 -37.29 -25.19
CA ALA A 1039 -14.49 -36.95 -24.96
C ALA A 1039 -13.64 -36.98 -26.25
N ALA A 1040 -13.96 -37.85 -27.19
CA ALA A 1040 -13.24 -37.97 -28.46
C ALA A 1040 -13.52 -36.83 -29.43
N SER A 1041 -14.79 -36.43 -29.58
CA SER A 1041 -15.21 -35.32 -30.46
C SER A 1041 -14.77 -33.94 -29.94
N ASN A 1042 -14.54 -33.80 -28.62
CA ASN A 1042 -14.04 -32.55 -28.02
C ASN A 1042 -12.51 -32.59 -27.73
N GLY A 1043 -11.81 -33.65 -28.12
CA GLY A 1043 -10.34 -33.72 -28.06
C GLY A 1043 -9.71 -34.02 -26.70
N HIS A 1044 -10.50 -34.41 -25.69
CA HIS A 1044 -10.07 -34.53 -24.29
C HIS A 1044 -9.24 -35.80 -24.03
N GLN A 1045 -7.97 -35.78 -24.47
CA GLN A 1045 -7.07 -36.94 -24.44
C GLN A 1045 -6.90 -37.58 -23.05
N VAL A 1046 -6.92 -36.80 -21.96
CA VAL A 1046 -6.72 -37.34 -20.60
C VAL A 1046 -7.97 -38.06 -20.09
N VAL A 1047 -9.16 -37.47 -20.31
CA VAL A 1047 -10.45 -38.12 -20.07
C VAL A 1047 -10.59 -39.40 -20.92
N ALA A 1048 -10.25 -39.32 -22.21
CA ALA A 1048 -10.26 -40.48 -23.11
C ALA A 1048 -9.30 -41.59 -22.63
N ARG A 1049 -8.13 -41.24 -22.09
CA ARG A 1049 -7.17 -42.19 -21.50
C ARG A 1049 -7.76 -42.89 -20.27
N LEU A 1050 -8.36 -42.10 -19.38
CA LEU A 1050 -8.97 -42.58 -18.14
C LEU A 1050 -10.12 -43.57 -18.39
N PHE A 1051 -10.97 -43.32 -19.39
CA PHE A 1051 -12.01 -44.27 -19.82
C PHE A 1051 -11.42 -45.61 -20.26
N LEU A 1052 -10.34 -45.60 -21.04
CA LEU A 1052 -9.68 -46.82 -21.52
C LEU A 1052 -8.95 -47.58 -20.41
N GLU A 1053 -8.42 -46.86 -19.42
CA GLU A 1053 -7.81 -47.45 -18.21
C GLU A 1053 -8.84 -48.04 -17.25
N LYS A 1054 -10.11 -47.61 -17.35
CA LYS A 1054 -11.27 -48.23 -16.68
C LYS A 1054 -11.96 -49.31 -17.54
N GLY A 1055 -11.53 -49.52 -18.79
CA GLY A 1055 -11.98 -50.62 -19.64
C GLY A 1055 -13.07 -50.28 -20.66
N ALA A 1056 -13.26 -49.00 -21.03
CA ALA A 1056 -14.19 -48.60 -22.09
C ALA A 1056 -13.83 -49.24 -23.45
N GLY A 1057 -14.85 -49.60 -24.22
CA GLY A 1057 -14.71 -50.29 -25.50
C GLY A 1057 -14.40 -49.36 -26.67
N LEU A 1058 -13.20 -49.51 -27.27
CA LEU A 1058 -12.77 -48.70 -28.42
C LEU A 1058 -13.69 -48.84 -29.64
N GLU A 1059 -14.23 -50.05 -29.88
CA GLU A 1059 -15.08 -50.37 -31.03
C GLU A 1059 -16.59 -50.34 -30.71
N VAL A 1060 -16.99 -49.72 -29.60
CA VAL A 1060 -18.40 -49.39 -29.37
C VAL A 1060 -18.81 -48.35 -30.40
N LYS A 1061 -19.96 -48.59 -31.04
CA LYS A 1061 -20.50 -47.75 -32.11
C LYS A 1061 -21.73 -46.98 -31.67
N ASP A 1062 -21.91 -45.76 -32.17
CA ASP A 1062 -23.15 -45.00 -32.07
C ASP A 1062 -24.24 -45.48 -33.06
N ASN A 1063 -25.31 -44.71 -33.25
CA ASN A 1063 -26.41 -45.07 -34.16
C ASN A 1063 -26.02 -45.00 -35.64
N ASP A 1064 -25.07 -44.13 -36.02
CA ASP A 1064 -24.55 -44.00 -37.39
C ASP A 1064 -23.39 -44.97 -37.68
N GLY A 1065 -23.04 -45.79 -36.68
CA GLY A 1065 -22.03 -46.84 -36.78
C GLY A 1065 -20.60 -46.34 -36.51
N TRP A 1066 -20.45 -45.09 -36.07
CA TRP A 1066 -19.17 -44.45 -35.78
C TRP A 1066 -18.64 -44.91 -34.44
N THR A 1067 -17.32 -45.11 -34.35
CA THR A 1067 -16.62 -45.33 -33.08
C THR A 1067 -16.00 -44.03 -32.58
N ALA A 1068 -15.51 -43.99 -31.35
CA ALA A 1068 -14.77 -42.84 -30.82
C ALA A 1068 -13.58 -42.42 -31.72
N LEU A 1069 -12.95 -43.37 -32.44
CA LEU A 1069 -11.88 -43.09 -33.41
C LEU A 1069 -12.38 -42.35 -34.67
N HIS A 1070 -13.64 -42.53 -35.07
CA HIS A 1070 -14.25 -41.80 -36.18
C HIS A 1070 -14.47 -40.32 -35.80
N LEU A 1071 -14.97 -40.06 -34.59
CA LEU A 1071 -15.13 -38.69 -34.06
C LEU A 1071 -13.78 -37.97 -33.91
N ALA A 1072 -12.80 -38.63 -33.27
CA ALA A 1072 -11.43 -38.08 -33.19
C ALA A 1072 -10.78 -37.82 -34.57
N ALA A 1073 -11.29 -38.45 -35.64
CA ALA A 1073 -10.85 -38.24 -37.01
C ALA A 1073 -11.64 -37.17 -37.79
N VAL A 1074 -12.92 -36.96 -37.47
CA VAL A 1074 -13.75 -35.91 -38.10
C VAL A 1074 -13.39 -34.53 -37.57
N ASP A 1075 -13.12 -34.43 -36.26
CA ASP A 1075 -12.84 -33.18 -35.55
C ASP A 1075 -11.32 -32.85 -35.50
N GLY A 1076 -10.47 -33.77 -35.98
CA GLY A 1076 -9.03 -33.52 -36.17
C GLY A 1076 -8.14 -33.78 -34.95
N HIS A 1077 -8.67 -34.42 -33.91
CA HIS A 1077 -8.01 -34.64 -32.62
C HIS A 1077 -6.93 -35.73 -32.64
N GLY A 1078 -5.84 -35.48 -33.37
CA GLY A 1078 -4.72 -36.40 -33.57
C GLY A 1078 -4.05 -36.93 -32.28
N ALA A 1079 -4.16 -36.22 -31.15
CA ALA A 1079 -3.69 -36.70 -29.86
C ALA A 1079 -4.57 -37.82 -29.28
N VAL A 1080 -5.90 -37.69 -29.42
CA VAL A 1080 -6.88 -38.72 -29.04
C VAL A 1080 -6.80 -39.90 -30.02
N ALA A 1081 -6.78 -39.62 -31.32
CA ALA A 1081 -6.66 -40.64 -32.36
C ALA A 1081 -5.37 -41.48 -32.20
N ARG A 1082 -4.27 -40.86 -31.78
CA ARG A 1082 -3.00 -41.55 -31.44
C ARG A 1082 -3.15 -42.47 -30.24
N LEU A 1083 -3.77 -41.98 -29.16
CA LEU A 1083 -4.02 -42.73 -27.93
C LEU A 1083 -4.87 -43.99 -28.22
N PHE A 1084 -5.93 -43.88 -29.03
CA PHE A 1084 -6.77 -45.02 -29.39
C PHE A 1084 -5.99 -46.09 -30.16
N LEU A 1085 -5.17 -45.69 -31.13
CA LEU A 1085 -4.29 -46.60 -31.89
C LEU A 1085 -3.10 -47.14 -31.08
N GLU A 1086 -2.73 -46.50 -29.98
CA GLU A 1086 -1.76 -47.00 -28.99
C GLU A 1086 -2.38 -47.98 -27.99
N LYS A 1087 -3.70 -47.88 -27.74
CA LYS A 1087 -4.50 -48.80 -26.92
C LYS A 1087 -5.13 -49.94 -27.73
N GLY A 1088 -4.91 -50.00 -29.05
CA GLY A 1088 -5.26 -51.13 -29.91
C GLY A 1088 -6.57 -51.02 -30.69
N ALA A 1089 -7.05 -49.79 -30.95
CA ALA A 1089 -8.24 -49.58 -31.79
C ALA A 1089 -8.03 -50.09 -33.22
N ASP A 1090 -9.06 -50.68 -33.82
CA ASP A 1090 -9.02 -51.16 -35.20
C ASP A 1090 -9.29 -50.01 -36.18
N ILE A 1091 -8.22 -49.64 -36.90
CA ILE A 1091 -8.18 -48.54 -37.84
C ILE A 1091 -9.06 -48.75 -39.10
N GLU A 1092 -9.49 -50.00 -39.34
CA GLU A 1092 -10.31 -50.40 -40.48
C GLU A 1092 -11.79 -50.63 -40.14
N VAL A 1093 -12.22 -50.33 -38.91
CA VAL A 1093 -13.65 -50.31 -38.56
C VAL A 1093 -14.38 -49.27 -39.39
N LYS A 1094 -15.59 -49.64 -39.81
CA LYS A 1094 -16.44 -48.88 -40.73
C LYS A 1094 -17.74 -48.39 -40.10
N ASP A 1095 -18.16 -47.18 -40.46
CA ASP A 1095 -19.50 -46.67 -40.19
C ASP A 1095 -20.59 -47.33 -41.08
N ASN A 1096 -21.84 -46.89 -40.94
CA ASN A 1096 -22.97 -47.40 -41.73
C ASN A 1096 -22.85 -47.09 -43.23
N ASP A 1097 -22.10 -46.05 -43.62
CA ASP A 1097 -21.75 -45.73 -45.01
C ASP A 1097 -20.54 -46.54 -45.52
N GLY A 1098 -19.96 -47.41 -44.69
CA GLY A 1098 -18.81 -48.24 -45.03
C GLY A 1098 -17.46 -47.50 -45.04
N ARG A 1099 -17.43 -46.26 -44.56
CA ARG A 1099 -16.25 -45.40 -44.44
C ARG A 1099 -15.49 -45.70 -43.15
N THR A 1100 -14.17 -45.61 -43.20
CA THR A 1100 -13.30 -45.74 -42.02
C THR A 1100 -12.88 -44.36 -41.49
N ALA A 1101 -12.29 -44.29 -40.30
CA ALA A 1101 -11.74 -43.04 -39.75
C ALA A 1101 -10.82 -42.28 -40.72
N LEU A 1102 -10.05 -42.98 -41.58
CA LEU A 1102 -9.22 -42.35 -42.62
C LEU A 1102 -10.04 -41.59 -43.68
N HIS A 1103 -11.25 -42.05 -44.00
CA HIS A 1103 -12.14 -41.36 -44.93
C HIS A 1103 -12.66 -40.04 -44.33
N HIS A 1104 -12.96 -40.02 -43.03
CA HIS A 1104 -13.42 -38.82 -42.31
C HIS A 1104 -12.31 -37.79 -42.12
N ALA A 1105 -11.10 -38.21 -41.74
CA ALA A 1105 -9.92 -37.34 -41.73
C ALA A 1105 -9.62 -36.77 -43.13
N ALA A 1106 -9.83 -37.56 -44.19
CA ALA A 1106 -9.67 -37.11 -45.57
C ALA A 1106 -10.76 -36.16 -46.06
N SER A 1107 -12.00 -36.37 -45.63
CA SER A 1107 -13.16 -35.54 -45.98
C SER A 1107 -13.07 -34.14 -45.35
N ASN A 1108 -12.42 -33.99 -44.20
CA ASN A 1108 -12.31 -32.72 -43.47
C ASN A 1108 -10.93 -32.06 -43.56
N GLY A 1109 -9.96 -32.71 -44.20
CA GLY A 1109 -8.64 -32.12 -44.49
C GLY A 1109 -7.58 -32.28 -43.40
N HIS A 1110 -7.82 -33.14 -42.41
CA HIS A 1110 -6.97 -33.33 -41.22
C HIS A 1110 -5.68 -34.09 -41.52
N GLU A 1111 -4.75 -33.43 -42.22
CA GLU A 1111 -3.50 -34.02 -42.72
C GLU A 1111 -2.67 -34.71 -41.63
N ALA A 1112 -2.58 -34.13 -40.42
CA ALA A 1112 -1.85 -34.72 -39.30
C ALA A 1112 -2.47 -36.04 -38.80
N VAL A 1113 -3.81 -36.15 -38.82
CA VAL A 1113 -4.52 -37.37 -38.44
C VAL A 1113 -4.43 -38.42 -39.55
N ALA A 1114 -4.62 -38.01 -40.80
CA ALA A 1114 -4.44 -38.87 -41.96
C ALA A 1114 -3.00 -39.43 -42.05
N ARG A 1115 -1.99 -38.63 -41.70
CA ARG A 1115 -0.57 -39.02 -41.64
C ARG A 1115 -0.32 -40.07 -40.56
N LEU A 1116 -0.80 -39.81 -39.34
CA LEU A 1116 -0.78 -40.76 -38.22
C LEU A 1116 -1.43 -42.11 -38.60
N PHE A 1117 -2.57 -42.08 -39.29
CA PHE A 1117 -3.28 -43.29 -39.67
C PHE A 1117 -2.50 -44.14 -40.68
N LEU A 1118 -1.82 -43.51 -41.64
CA LEU A 1118 -0.94 -44.22 -42.59
C LEU A 1118 0.35 -44.73 -41.93
N GLU A 1119 0.86 -44.02 -40.92
CA GLU A 1119 1.97 -44.50 -40.07
C GLU A 1119 1.58 -45.70 -39.20
N LYS A 1120 0.28 -45.83 -38.88
CA LYS A 1120 -0.31 -46.95 -38.13
C LYS A 1120 -0.90 -48.05 -39.02
N GLY A 1121 -0.79 -47.94 -40.35
CA GLY A 1121 -1.10 -49.01 -41.31
C GLY A 1121 -2.45 -48.92 -42.03
N ALA A 1122 -3.18 -47.81 -41.95
CA ALA A 1122 -4.48 -47.65 -42.62
C ALA A 1122 -4.40 -47.87 -44.15
N GLY A 1123 -5.39 -48.57 -44.70
CA GLY A 1123 -5.46 -48.96 -46.09
C GLY A 1123 -5.96 -47.84 -47.01
N LEU A 1124 -5.04 -47.24 -47.79
CA LEU A 1124 -5.36 -46.22 -48.82
C LEU A 1124 -6.41 -46.68 -49.86
N GLU A 1125 -6.53 -48.00 -50.07
CA GLU A 1125 -7.42 -48.61 -51.06
C GLU A 1125 -8.71 -49.19 -50.47
N VAL A 1126 -8.97 -48.96 -49.19
CA VAL A 1126 -10.22 -49.34 -48.52
C VAL A 1126 -11.35 -48.48 -49.06
N LYS A 1127 -12.54 -49.09 -49.18
CA LYS A 1127 -13.65 -48.55 -49.98
C LYS A 1127 -14.98 -48.54 -49.23
N ASP A 1128 -15.70 -47.44 -49.34
CA ASP A 1128 -17.05 -47.24 -48.80
C ASP A 1128 -18.15 -47.87 -49.69
N ILE A 1129 -19.44 -47.67 -49.35
CA ILE A 1129 -20.56 -48.21 -50.14
C ILE A 1129 -20.60 -47.70 -51.58
N ASP A 1130 -20.06 -46.50 -51.84
CA ASP A 1130 -19.96 -45.93 -53.18
C ASP A 1130 -18.67 -46.35 -53.92
N ARG A 1131 -17.90 -47.24 -53.30
CA ARG A 1131 -16.57 -47.72 -53.70
C ARG A 1131 -15.52 -46.60 -53.78
N TRP A 1132 -15.76 -45.47 -53.12
CA TRP A 1132 -14.81 -44.38 -53.00
C TRP A 1132 -13.75 -44.75 -51.96
N THR A 1133 -12.52 -44.30 -52.18
CA THR A 1133 -11.41 -44.39 -51.21
C THR A 1133 -11.22 -43.04 -50.51
N ALA A 1134 -10.41 -42.99 -49.46
CA ALA A 1134 -10.06 -41.73 -48.79
C ALA A 1134 -9.53 -40.65 -49.76
N LEU A 1135 -8.80 -41.03 -50.83
CA LEU A 1135 -8.36 -40.11 -51.89
C LEU A 1135 -9.53 -39.48 -52.68
N HIS A 1136 -10.64 -40.19 -52.86
CA HIS A 1136 -11.84 -39.63 -53.50
C HIS A 1136 -12.50 -38.55 -52.62
N HIS A 1137 -12.54 -38.76 -51.30
CA HIS A 1137 -13.09 -37.80 -50.34
C HIS A 1137 -12.22 -36.53 -50.25
N ALA A 1138 -10.90 -36.68 -50.10
CA ALA A 1138 -9.97 -35.55 -50.17
C ALA A 1138 -10.08 -34.79 -51.51
N ALA A 1139 -10.25 -35.51 -52.63
CA ALA A 1139 -10.45 -34.93 -53.95
C ALA A 1139 -11.83 -34.30 -54.16
N SER A 1140 -12.86 -34.72 -53.40
CA SER A 1140 -14.21 -34.13 -53.45
C SER A 1140 -14.27 -32.76 -52.79
N ASN A 1141 -13.53 -32.59 -51.69
CA ASN A 1141 -13.63 -31.43 -50.81
C ASN A 1141 -12.44 -30.46 -50.97
N GLY A 1142 -11.43 -30.83 -51.77
CA GLY A 1142 -10.35 -29.93 -52.20
C GLY A 1142 -9.08 -29.97 -51.36
N HIS A 1143 -8.95 -30.98 -50.48
CA HIS A 1143 -7.86 -31.09 -49.50
C HIS A 1143 -6.54 -31.53 -50.14
N GLU A 1144 -5.88 -30.60 -50.83
CA GLU A 1144 -4.64 -30.82 -51.58
C GLU A 1144 -3.54 -31.47 -50.74
N ALA A 1145 -3.32 -31.02 -49.51
CA ALA A 1145 -2.27 -31.56 -48.63
C ALA A 1145 -2.51 -33.04 -48.27
N VAL A 1146 -3.77 -33.41 -47.98
CA VAL A 1146 -4.13 -34.82 -47.71
C VAL A 1146 -4.04 -35.67 -48.98
N ALA A 1147 -4.52 -35.16 -50.12
CA ALA A 1147 -4.38 -35.85 -51.40
C ALA A 1147 -2.90 -36.05 -51.77
N ARG A 1148 -2.03 -35.07 -51.46
CA ARG A 1148 -0.59 -35.12 -51.70
C ARG A 1148 0.07 -36.21 -50.87
N LEU A 1149 -0.22 -36.24 -49.56
CA LEU A 1149 0.19 -37.29 -48.63
C LEU A 1149 -0.22 -38.69 -49.12
N PHE A 1150 -1.47 -38.87 -49.56
CA PHE A 1150 -1.97 -40.15 -50.07
C PHE A 1150 -1.24 -40.61 -51.33
N LEU A 1151 -0.99 -39.69 -52.27
CA LEU A 1151 -0.25 -39.97 -53.50
C LEU A 1151 1.25 -40.20 -53.26
N GLU A 1152 1.82 -39.65 -52.19
CA GLU A 1152 3.20 -39.93 -51.74
C GLU A 1152 3.31 -41.26 -50.99
N LYS A 1153 2.22 -41.74 -50.39
CA LYS A 1153 2.12 -43.07 -49.77
C LYS A 1153 1.60 -44.16 -50.72
N GLY A 1154 1.34 -43.82 -51.99
CA GLY A 1154 1.07 -44.80 -53.06
C GLY A 1154 -0.40 -45.07 -53.40
N ALA A 1155 -1.33 -44.18 -53.06
CA ALA A 1155 -2.75 -44.31 -53.40
C ALA A 1155 -3.00 -44.38 -54.93
N GLY A 1156 -3.93 -45.22 -55.37
CA GLY A 1156 -4.17 -45.48 -56.78
C GLY A 1156 -4.92 -44.35 -57.50
N LEU A 1157 -4.27 -43.75 -58.49
CA LEU A 1157 -4.82 -42.65 -59.31
C LEU A 1157 -6.08 -43.05 -60.09
N GLU A 1158 -6.09 -44.26 -60.67
CA GLU A 1158 -7.16 -44.77 -61.55
C GLU A 1158 -8.15 -45.71 -60.85
N VAL A 1159 -8.20 -45.64 -59.52
CA VAL A 1159 -9.18 -46.39 -58.72
C VAL A 1159 -10.57 -45.83 -58.98
N MET A 1160 -11.55 -46.71 -59.23
CA MET A 1160 -12.91 -46.31 -59.60
C MET A 1160 -13.96 -46.66 -58.55
N GLY A 1161 -14.78 -45.65 -58.18
CA GLY A 1161 -16.05 -45.82 -57.48
C GLY A 1161 -17.16 -46.42 -58.35
N ASN A 1162 -18.36 -46.62 -57.78
CA ASN A 1162 -19.53 -47.24 -58.43
C ASN A 1162 -19.87 -46.67 -59.82
N TYR A 1163 -19.74 -45.35 -59.99
CA TYR A 1163 -20.02 -44.66 -61.26
C TYR A 1163 -18.85 -44.65 -62.25
N GLY A 1164 -17.74 -45.36 -61.96
CA GLY A 1164 -16.51 -45.30 -62.74
C GLY A 1164 -15.75 -43.97 -62.59
N TRP A 1165 -15.98 -43.23 -61.51
CA TRP A 1165 -15.26 -41.99 -61.25
C TRP A 1165 -13.97 -42.33 -60.51
N THR A 1166 -12.86 -41.74 -60.98
CA THR A 1166 -11.57 -41.72 -60.27
C THR A 1166 -11.43 -40.40 -59.51
N ALA A 1167 -10.43 -40.26 -58.63
CA ALA A 1167 -10.19 -39.01 -57.88
C ALA A 1167 -10.11 -37.77 -58.81
N LEU A 1168 -9.53 -37.91 -60.02
CA LEU A 1168 -9.48 -36.85 -61.03
C LEU A 1168 -10.87 -36.47 -61.57
N HIS A 1169 -11.79 -37.43 -61.69
CA HIS A 1169 -13.18 -37.17 -62.07
C HIS A 1169 -13.95 -36.44 -60.97
N VAL A 1170 -13.70 -36.77 -59.70
CA VAL A 1170 -14.34 -36.11 -58.55
C VAL A 1170 -13.84 -34.67 -58.42
N ALA A 1171 -12.53 -34.45 -58.32
CA ALA A 1171 -11.95 -33.10 -58.21
C ALA A 1171 -12.34 -32.20 -59.39
N ALA A 1172 -12.37 -32.75 -60.62
CA ALA A 1172 -12.86 -32.03 -61.79
C ALA A 1172 -14.35 -31.68 -61.70
N ARG A 1173 -15.21 -32.54 -61.12
CA ARG A 1173 -16.64 -32.25 -60.95
C ARG A 1173 -16.90 -31.20 -59.87
N SER A 1174 -16.08 -31.13 -58.82
CA SER A 1174 -16.24 -30.19 -57.70
C SER A 1174 -15.50 -28.85 -57.88
N GLY A 1175 -14.54 -28.78 -58.81
CA GLY A 1175 -13.86 -27.54 -59.18
C GLY A 1175 -12.47 -27.31 -58.58
N HIS A 1176 -11.85 -28.33 -57.99
CA HIS A 1176 -10.64 -28.19 -57.17
C HIS A 1176 -9.36 -28.15 -57.99
N GLU A 1177 -9.05 -26.99 -58.57
CA GLU A 1177 -7.91 -26.76 -59.48
C GLU A 1177 -6.57 -27.30 -58.96
N ALA A 1178 -6.22 -27.05 -57.70
CA ALA A 1178 -4.95 -27.48 -57.12
C ALA A 1178 -4.84 -29.01 -56.99
N VAL A 1179 -5.92 -29.69 -56.59
CA VAL A 1179 -5.98 -31.17 -56.55
C VAL A 1179 -5.92 -31.76 -57.96
N ILE A 1180 -6.53 -31.10 -58.95
CA ILE A 1180 -6.43 -31.50 -60.36
C ILE A 1180 -4.99 -31.38 -60.87
N CYS A 1181 -4.28 -30.28 -60.56
CA CYS A 1181 -2.84 -30.15 -60.87
C CYS A 1181 -2.04 -31.30 -60.25
N LEU A 1182 -2.16 -31.50 -58.94
CA LEU A 1182 -1.48 -32.54 -58.18
C LEU A 1182 -1.70 -33.96 -58.75
N LEU A 1183 -2.96 -34.33 -59.05
CA LEU A 1183 -3.30 -35.64 -59.63
C LEU A 1183 -2.69 -35.81 -61.03
N LEU A 1184 -2.70 -34.77 -61.85
CA LEU A 1184 -2.10 -34.79 -63.18
C LEU A 1184 -0.57 -34.85 -63.14
N ASP A 1185 0.06 -34.17 -62.18
CA ASP A 1185 1.52 -34.17 -61.98
C ASP A 1185 2.03 -35.51 -61.42
N LYS A 1186 1.20 -36.21 -60.63
CA LYS A 1186 1.44 -37.59 -60.20
C LYS A 1186 1.10 -38.64 -61.28
N GLY A 1187 0.45 -38.24 -62.38
CA GLY A 1187 0.28 -39.06 -63.59
C GLY A 1187 -1.11 -39.59 -63.90
N ALA A 1188 -2.18 -39.03 -63.31
CA ALA A 1188 -3.57 -39.47 -63.59
C ALA A 1188 -3.94 -39.39 -65.08
N ASP A 1189 -4.69 -40.38 -65.58
CA ASP A 1189 -5.12 -40.42 -66.98
C ASP A 1189 -6.24 -39.41 -67.25
N ILE A 1190 -5.82 -38.28 -67.81
CA ILE A 1190 -6.68 -37.21 -68.31
C ILE A 1190 -7.61 -37.62 -69.47
N ARG A 1191 -7.50 -38.85 -70.01
CA ARG A 1191 -8.40 -39.46 -71.01
C ARG A 1191 -9.29 -40.57 -70.43
N ALA A 1192 -9.13 -40.96 -69.17
CA ALA A 1192 -9.96 -41.94 -68.49
C ALA A 1192 -11.44 -41.54 -68.57
N ARG A 1193 -12.33 -42.53 -68.58
CA ARG A 1193 -13.78 -42.33 -68.78
C ARG A 1193 -14.57 -43.10 -67.74
N ASN A 1194 -15.52 -42.41 -67.12
CA ASN A 1194 -16.51 -43.04 -66.27
C ASN A 1194 -17.53 -43.89 -67.05
N ILE A 1195 -18.41 -44.63 -66.35
CA ILE A 1195 -19.39 -45.55 -67.00
C ILE A 1195 -20.37 -44.84 -67.95
N ARG A 1196 -20.49 -43.49 -67.85
CA ARG A 1196 -21.28 -42.65 -68.76
C ARG A 1196 -20.41 -42.02 -69.87
N GLY A 1197 -19.28 -42.67 -70.20
CA GLY A 1197 -18.34 -42.27 -71.26
C GLY A 1197 -17.75 -40.87 -71.11
N SER A 1198 -17.76 -40.30 -69.89
CA SER A 1198 -17.41 -38.91 -69.65
C SER A 1198 -16.05 -38.82 -68.95
N THR A 1199 -15.13 -38.05 -69.54
CA THR A 1199 -13.81 -37.73 -68.97
C THR A 1199 -13.92 -36.63 -67.91
N ALA A 1200 -12.92 -36.50 -67.04
CA ALA A 1200 -12.78 -35.39 -66.08
C ALA A 1200 -13.09 -33.99 -66.68
N ALA A 1201 -12.51 -33.66 -67.85
CA ALA A 1201 -12.77 -32.39 -68.54
C ALA A 1201 -14.25 -32.14 -68.92
N LYS A 1202 -15.04 -33.20 -69.10
CA LYS A 1202 -16.48 -33.15 -69.40
C LYS A 1202 -17.31 -33.06 -68.12
N LEU A 1203 -16.79 -33.51 -66.98
CA LEU A 1203 -17.41 -33.31 -65.66
C LEU A 1203 -17.17 -31.90 -65.13
N ALA A 1204 -15.97 -31.33 -65.30
CA ALA A 1204 -15.68 -29.92 -65.00
C ALA A 1204 -16.58 -28.98 -65.78
N ALA A 1205 -16.78 -29.22 -67.09
CA ALA A 1205 -17.72 -28.44 -67.90
C ALA A 1205 -19.18 -28.57 -67.42
N LYS A 1206 -19.56 -29.71 -66.84
CA LYS A 1206 -20.88 -29.92 -66.23
C LYS A 1206 -21.05 -29.31 -64.84
N GLY A 1207 -19.95 -28.96 -64.16
CA GLY A 1207 -19.95 -28.20 -62.91
C GLY A 1207 -19.84 -26.69 -63.09
N GLY A 1208 -19.58 -26.21 -64.32
CA GLY A 1208 -19.34 -24.79 -64.60
C GLY A 1208 -17.89 -24.33 -64.34
N HIS A 1209 -16.99 -25.25 -63.97
CA HIS A 1209 -15.62 -24.93 -63.57
C HIS A 1209 -14.71 -24.69 -64.79
N GLU A 1210 -14.85 -23.52 -65.43
CA GLU A 1210 -14.14 -23.20 -66.67
C GLU A 1210 -12.62 -23.34 -66.56
N ASN A 1211 -12.02 -22.96 -65.44
CA ASN A 1211 -10.57 -23.01 -65.26
C ASN A 1211 -10.08 -24.46 -65.16
N CYS A 1212 -10.78 -25.32 -64.42
CA CYS A 1212 -10.57 -26.76 -64.48
C CYS A 1212 -10.68 -27.31 -65.91
N VAL A 1213 -11.62 -26.79 -66.73
CA VAL A 1213 -11.75 -27.16 -68.15
C VAL A 1213 -10.56 -26.67 -68.98
N LYS A 1214 -10.01 -25.47 -68.72
CA LYS A 1214 -8.80 -24.92 -69.37
C LYS A 1214 -7.57 -25.77 -69.01
N LEU A 1215 -7.38 -26.06 -67.72
CA LEU A 1215 -6.34 -26.93 -67.16
C LEU A 1215 -6.40 -28.34 -67.78
N LEU A 1216 -7.56 -28.99 -67.75
CA LEU A 1216 -7.78 -30.36 -68.27
C LEU A 1216 -7.75 -30.47 -69.80
N LYS A 1217 -7.71 -29.35 -70.53
CA LYS A 1217 -7.47 -29.28 -71.98
C LYS A 1217 -6.04 -28.91 -72.34
N THR A 1218 -5.22 -28.46 -71.39
CA THR A 1218 -3.84 -28.01 -71.66
C THR A 1218 -2.88 -29.21 -71.83
N PRO A 1219 -2.07 -29.26 -72.90
CA PRO A 1219 -1.04 -30.28 -73.09
C PRO A 1219 0.00 -30.30 -71.97
N SER A 1220 0.53 -31.47 -71.64
CA SER A 1220 1.46 -31.69 -70.52
C SER A 1220 2.66 -30.74 -70.53
N SER A 1221 3.21 -30.43 -71.71
CA SER A 1221 4.35 -29.53 -71.91
C SER A 1221 4.06 -28.04 -71.69
N ARG A 1222 2.81 -27.63 -71.40
CA ARG A 1222 2.43 -26.23 -71.13
C ARG A 1222 1.83 -25.95 -69.76
N ARG A 1223 1.47 -26.98 -68.96
CA ARG A 1223 0.81 -26.77 -67.65
C ARG A 1223 1.67 -25.98 -66.66
N TRP A 1224 2.95 -26.32 -66.57
CA TRP A 1224 3.96 -25.68 -65.72
C TRP A 1224 4.11 -24.16 -65.91
N GLY A 1225 3.68 -23.61 -67.04
CA GLY A 1225 3.74 -22.17 -67.33
C GLY A 1225 2.51 -21.36 -66.91
N ILE A 1226 1.41 -22.03 -66.51
CA ILE A 1226 0.12 -21.36 -66.19
C ILE A 1226 0.00 -21.07 -64.68
N PHE A 1227 0.63 -21.89 -63.82
CA PHE A 1227 0.49 -21.83 -62.36
C PHE A 1227 1.65 -21.11 -61.63
N ARG A 1228 2.49 -20.36 -62.37
CA ARG A 1228 3.64 -19.59 -61.85
C ARG A 1228 3.54 -18.08 -62.17
N ARG A 1229 2.30 -17.58 -62.18
CA ARG A 1229 1.91 -16.16 -62.31
C ARG A 1229 0.75 -15.87 -61.37
#